data_AF-R7Y2C9-F1
#
_entry.id   AF-R7Y2C9-F1
#
_cell.length_a   1.000
_cell.length_b   1.000
_cell.length_c   1.000
_cell.angle_alpha   90.00
_cell.angle_beta   90.00
_cell.angle_gamma   90.00
#
_symmetry.space_group_name_H-M   'P 1'
#
loop_
_entity.id
_entity.type
_entity.pdbx_description
1 polymer ?
#
loop_
_entity_poly.entity_id
_entity_poly.type
_entity_poly.pdbx_seq_one_letter_code
_entity_poly.pdbx_strand_id
1 'polypeptide(L)'
;MLNKTSRLALIIVILTSGLASFISLRGFEDFAIGVDWDGVVHVSGSLPALSDEEFADEVADIAADEGVTLTHYVPDRDNPTAGGTYFQTTALDHHERWLETGSYPAFARGLDMDVRPMAEIGDNYRRGYYFISGDSAAMYDVASRFDDLGMEGDALPVEMWRKVLETTADAPTDSLLRLAFFLIIALTLAGALLAARPSAVRELHGRSFGESILSDFAAAGRSLVVLGAVYLLAVAGFLGWYNQLHWFGTFLLVQLGFAAVFLACFAFFHAAAVAVVRRMDILSRIKGEMRSRFVHLLMYGARLAAIPIAIGAIALVVHEEGLVAAKVSDQSVWASTRGNVQLGLASHPTEGKQRAAETALGGWVEQQERAGEVVFVDRLPIQAFDPEGSAGVDPTREALTVNSTYLLERPVLDASGRAVTSRGNEVLLLVPAGLAGDTDTLVDLARRQVESELYLRELSNGETAEVPTVRLVRTEPGQRLFTYLNQVSDDQDPFVTDPLVVVLPASAPVFAPTQWSAYLSTGKVIFKDKARTEAALERDELLPYVADVSEIEVTNALQAREIGLRANIYRLNLLAVLAALVATAIGFTVVHTRRHASAIFAQHIHGWSFLRRHWRLLAIDSVLLTAVALRWVAQTRSAGYDPMQPEVAPEPSAWIPWPAIGTSALLLWVALAVLGLHLIRRRAAD
;
A
#
# COMPACT_ATOMS: atom_id res chain seq x y z
N MET A 1 41.81 12.64 -6.25
CA MET A 1 40.56 13.00 -6.95
C MET A 1 39.66 11.78 -6.95
N LEU A 2 38.39 11.96 -6.56
CA LEU A 2 37.42 10.87 -6.60
C LEU A 2 37.17 10.42 -8.05
N ASN A 3 37.10 9.12 -8.30
CA ASN A 3 36.82 8.58 -9.63
C ASN A 3 35.37 8.92 -10.05
N LYS A 4 35.11 9.04 -11.36
CA LYS A 4 33.79 9.39 -11.90
C LYS A 4 32.68 8.45 -11.42
N THR A 5 32.99 7.16 -11.29
CA THR A 5 32.04 6.13 -10.83
C THR A 5 31.64 6.33 -9.36
N SER A 6 32.56 6.71 -8.49
CA SER A 6 32.26 7.01 -7.08
C SER A 6 31.48 8.31 -6.92
N ARG A 7 31.68 9.30 -7.82
CA ARG A 7 30.82 10.50 -7.87
C ARG A 7 29.39 10.16 -8.29
N LEU A 8 29.22 9.23 -9.24
CA LEU A 8 27.91 8.73 -9.63
C LEU A 8 27.18 8.07 -8.44
N ALA A 9 27.91 7.29 -7.63
CA ALA A 9 27.36 6.71 -6.41
C ALA A 9 26.86 7.80 -5.44
N LEU A 10 27.64 8.86 -5.20
CA LEU A 10 27.21 9.99 -4.35
C LEU A 10 26.00 10.75 -4.92
N ILE A 11 25.89 10.88 -6.24
CA ILE A 11 24.70 11.45 -6.88
C ILE A 11 23.47 10.57 -6.61
N ILE A 12 23.61 9.25 -6.74
CA ILE A 12 22.53 8.31 -6.42
C ILE A 12 22.13 8.40 -4.95
N VAL A 13 23.10 8.50 -4.03
CA VAL A 13 22.81 8.72 -2.59
C VAL A 13 21.90 9.93 -2.38
N ILE A 14 22.26 11.08 -2.94
CA ILE A 14 21.52 12.34 -2.76
C ILE A 14 20.13 12.27 -3.41
N LEU A 15 20.06 11.76 -4.64
CA LEU A 15 18.80 11.69 -5.39
C LEU A 15 17.83 10.69 -4.77
N THR A 16 18.30 9.49 -4.40
CA THR A 16 17.44 8.47 -3.80
C THR A 16 17.03 8.84 -2.38
N SER A 17 17.91 9.43 -1.56
CA SER A 17 17.49 9.89 -0.22
C SER A 17 16.43 10.98 -0.30
N GLY A 18 16.55 11.89 -1.27
CA GLY A 18 15.56 12.91 -1.56
C GLY A 18 14.22 12.34 -2.02
N LEU A 19 14.26 11.40 -2.95
CA LEU A 19 13.06 10.73 -3.46
C LEU A 19 12.37 9.91 -2.37
N ALA A 20 13.13 9.16 -1.57
CA ALA A 20 12.61 8.40 -0.44
C ALA A 20 11.95 9.34 0.57
N SER A 21 12.60 10.45 0.92
CA SER A 21 12.01 11.46 1.81
C SER A 21 10.73 12.06 1.25
N PHE A 22 10.69 12.39 -0.04
CA PHE A 22 9.50 12.95 -0.68
C PHE A 22 8.33 11.95 -0.64
N ILE A 23 8.61 10.68 -0.96
CA ILE A 23 7.61 9.60 -0.93
C ILE A 23 7.13 9.36 0.50
N SER A 24 8.03 9.32 1.49
CA SER A 24 7.67 9.16 2.89
C SER A 24 6.75 10.28 3.36
N LEU A 25 7.16 11.55 3.21
CA LEU A 25 6.33 12.68 3.67
C LEU A 25 4.96 12.73 2.98
N ARG A 26 4.94 12.49 1.67
CA ARG A 26 3.67 12.39 0.93
C ARG A 26 2.80 11.25 1.45
N GLY A 27 3.39 10.07 1.65
CA GLY A 27 2.69 8.91 2.19
C GLY A 27 2.12 9.15 3.59
N PHE A 28 2.82 9.86 4.48
CA PHE A 28 2.31 10.22 5.81
C PHE A 28 1.04 11.06 5.73
N GLU A 29 1.13 12.17 4.99
CA GLU A 29 0.02 13.12 4.88
C GLU A 29 -1.19 12.53 4.16
N ASP A 30 -0.97 11.56 3.28
CA ASP A 30 -2.01 10.86 2.57
C ASP A 30 -2.88 9.95 3.45
N PHE A 31 -2.38 9.50 4.61
CA PHE A 31 -3.19 8.77 5.60
C PHE A 31 -3.95 9.71 6.56
N ALA A 32 -4.07 11.01 6.23
CA ALA A 32 -4.66 12.07 7.07
C ALA A 32 -3.98 12.26 8.44
N ILE A 33 -2.93 11.48 8.70
CA ILE A 33 -1.96 11.67 9.77
C ILE A 33 -0.98 12.71 9.24
N GLY A 34 -1.40 13.98 9.25
CA GLY A 34 -0.51 15.14 9.17
C GLY A 34 0.88 14.91 9.79
N VAL A 35 1.86 15.66 9.28
CA VAL A 35 3.30 15.35 9.45
C VAL A 35 3.81 15.50 10.90
N ASP A 36 2.97 16.01 11.81
CA ASP A 36 3.35 16.50 13.15
C ASP A 36 2.54 15.86 14.30
N TRP A 37 1.93 14.70 14.05
CA TRP A 37 1.20 13.98 15.10
C TRP A 37 2.11 13.00 15.85
N ASP A 38 2.12 13.11 17.17
CA ASP A 38 2.93 12.32 18.10
C ASP A 38 2.10 11.19 18.77
N GLY A 39 0.77 11.30 18.77
CA GLY A 39 -0.14 10.30 19.33
C GLY A 39 -1.53 10.35 18.71
N VAL A 40 -2.32 9.31 18.96
CA VAL A 40 -3.73 9.24 18.55
C VAL A 40 -4.56 8.70 19.70
N VAL A 41 -5.72 9.32 19.93
CA VAL A 41 -6.77 8.79 20.79
C VAL A 41 -7.99 8.53 19.92
N HIS A 42 -8.49 7.31 19.94
CA HIS A 42 -9.75 6.96 19.31
C HIS A 42 -10.87 7.14 20.33
N VAL A 43 -11.80 8.04 20.05
CA VAL A 43 -12.94 8.35 20.93
C VAL A 43 -14.21 7.74 20.34
N SER A 44 -14.84 6.87 21.12
CA SER A 44 -16.10 6.21 20.78
C SER A 44 -17.08 6.30 21.97
N GLY A 45 -18.17 5.54 21.98
CA GLY A 45 -19.10 5.53 23.11
C GLY A 45 -20.28 6.51 22.98
N SER A 46 -20.99 6.71 24.09
CA SER A 46 -22.06 7.70 24.19
C SER A 46 -21.49 9.12 24.16
N LEU A 47 -22.19 10.04 23.48
CA LEU A 47 -21.84 11.45 23.58
C LEU A 47 -22.28 11.98 24.95
N PRO A 48 -21.48 12.85 25.58
CA PRO A 48 -21.91 13.52 26.79
C PRO A 48 -23.09 14.45 26.49
N ALA A 49 -23.96 14.66 27.48
CA ALA A 49 -25.06 15.62 27.39
C ALA A 49 -24.55 17.08 27.53
N LEU A 50 -23.55 17.44 26.72
CA LEU A 50 -22.92 18.76 26.64
C LEU A 50 -23.29 19.42 25.31
N SER A 51 -23.50 20.74 25.35
CA SER A 51 -23.60 21.55 24.13
C SER A 51 -22.27 21.58 23.35
N ASP A 52 -22.30 22.01 22.09
CA ASP A 52 -21.09 22.08 21.25
C ASP A 52 -20.02 22.99 21.86
N GLU A 53 -20.43 24.12 22.44
CA GLU A 53 -19.53 25.05 23.13
C GLU A 53 -18.92 24.40 24.38
N GLU A 54 -19.73 23.77 25.24
CA GLU A 54 -19.25 23.11 26.45
C GLU A 54 -18.31 21.93 26.16
N PHE A 55 -18.60 21.15 25.12
CA PHE A 55 -17.73 20.06 24.69
C PHE A 55 -16.39 20.59 24.16
N ALA A 56 -16.43 21.62 23.32
CA ALA A 56 -15.21 22.21 22.78
C ALA A 56 -14.36 22.87 23.85
N ASP A 57 -14.98 23.51 24.84
CA ASP A 57 -14.31 24.08 26.02
C ASP A 57 -13.62 22.97 26.83
N GLU A 58 -14.28 21.84 27.09
CA GLU A 58 -13.64 20.72 27.80
C GLU A 58 -12.49 20.09 27.01
N VAL A 59 -12.64 19.93 25.70
CA VAL A 59 -11.55 19.44 24.84
C VAL A 59 -10.38 20.43 24.82
N ALA A 60 -10.66 21.74 24.82
CA ALA A 60 -9.64 22.77 24.93
C ALA A 60 -8.95 22.78 26.30
N ASP A 61 -9.69 22.53 27.38
CA ASP A 61 -9.14 22.42 28.74
C ASP A 61 -8.27 21.18 28.89
N ILE A 62 -8.68 20.03 28.35
CA ILE A 62 -7.83 18.81 28.27
C ILE A 62 -6.53 19.11 27.52
N ALA A 63 -6.63 19.76 26.36
CA ALA A 63 -5.48 20.15 25.55
C ALA A 63 -4.53 21.11 26.32
N ALA A 64 -5.08 22.07 27.05
CA ALA A 64 -4.31 23.04 27.83
C ALA A 64 -3.66 22.42 29.08
N ASP A 65 -4.37 21.55 29.80
CA ASP A 65 -3.89 20.84 30.99
C ASP A 65 -2.68 19.96 30.66
N GLU A 66 -2.76 19.21 29.55
CA GLU A 66 -1.71 18.29 29.10
C GLU A 66 -0.64 18.98 28.24
N GLY A 67 -0.84 20.25 27.87
CA GLY A 67 0.08 21.02 27.04
C GLY A 67 0.23 20.47 25.62
N VAL A 68 -0.86 19.94 25.04
CA VAL A 68 -0.89 19.31 23.71
C VAL A 68 -1.95 19.94 22.82
N THR A 69 -1.74 19.93 21.51
CA THR A 69 -2.81 20.27 20.57
C THR A 69 -3.56 19.00 20.18
N LEU A 70 -4.86 19.00 20.42
CA LEU A 70 -5.80 18.01 19.88
C LEU A 70 -6.36 18.47 18.54
N THR A 71 -6.32 17.59 17.55
CA THR A 71 -6.87 17.80 16.20
C THR A 71 -7.76 16.65 15.78
N HIS A 72 -8.97 16.94 15.32
CA HIS A 72 -9.91 15.97 14.76
C HIS A 72 -10.06 16.18 13.25
N TYR A 73 -10.03 15.09 12.47
CA TYR A 73 -10.14 15.13 11.01
C TYR A 73 -11.51 14.70 10.53
N VAL A 74 -12.14 15.55 9.73
CA VAL A 74 -13.39 15.23 9.02
C VAL A 74 -13.15 15.33 7.52
N PRO A 75 -13.32 14.25 6.73
CA PRO A 75 -13.18 14.30 5.28
C PRO A 75 -14.27 15.17 4.64
N ASP A 76 -13.94 15.92 3.60
CA ASP A 76 -14.93 16.67 2.82
C ASP A 76 -15.79 15.68 2.03
N ARG A 77 -17.11 15.80 2.15
CA ARG A 77 -18.05 14.91 1.45
C ARG A 77 -18.02 15.11 -0.06
N ASP A 78 -17.86 16.35 -0.53
CA ASP A 78 -17.92 16.65 -1.96
C ASP A 78 -16.56 16.45 -2.64
N ASN A 79 -15.47 16.41 -1.87
CA ASN A 79 -14.13 16.09 -2.33
C ASN A 79 -13.31 15.25 -1.33
N PRO A 80 -13.72 14.01 -1.01
CA PRO A 80 -13.07 13.21 0.04
C PRO A 80 -11.63 12.82 -0.28
N THR A 81 -11.25 12.91 -1.56
CA THR A 81 -9.91 12.55 -2.02
C THR A 81 -8.88 13.64 -1.87
N ALA A 82 -9.31 14.90 -1.78
CA ALA A 82 -8.42 16.05 -1.82
C ALA A 82 -8.85 17.18 -0.87
N GLY A 83 -9.93 17.01 -0.12
CA GLY A 83 -10.49 18.00 0.79
C GLY A 83 -10.84 17.41 2.16
N GLY A 84 -10.79 18.26 3.18
CA GLY A 84 -11.22 17.92 4.53
C GLY A 84 -11.08 19.10 5.49
N THR A 85 -11.61 18.94 6.69
CA THR A 85 -11.52 19.94 7.76
C THR A 85 -10.80 19.33 8.96
N TYR A 86 -9.79 20.03 9.45
CA TYR A 86 -9.17 19.79 10.74
C TYR A 86 -9.80 20.72 11.78
N PHE A 87 -10.44 20.14 12.78
CA PHE A 87 -10.93 20.85 13.96
C PHE A 87 -9.85 20.75 15.05
N GLN A 88 -9.30 21.88 15.47
CA GLN A 88 -8.15 21.86 16.37
C GLN A 88 -8.27 22.82 17.55
N THR A 89 -7.57 22.46 18.62
CA THR A 89 -7.35 23.29 19.81
C THR A 89 -6.12 24.20 19.64
N THR A 90 -5.91 25.15 20.56
CA THR A 90 -4.87 26.20 20.45
C THR A 90 -3.80 26.10 21.53
N ALA A 91 -3.22 24.93 21.77
CA ALA A 91 -2.19 24.79 22.82
C ALA A 91 -0.77 25.15 22.34
N LEU A 92 -0.49 25.06 21.03
CA LEU A 92 0.86 25.24 20.46
C LEU A 92 0.92 26.34 19.38
N ASP A 93 1.92 27.23 19.46
CA ASP A 93 2.11 28.43 18.61
C ASP A 93 2.04 28.19 17.09
N HIS A 94 2.45 27.01 16.58
CA HIS A 94 2.43 26.73 15.15
C HIS A 94 1.05 26.26 14.66
N HIS A 95 0.27 25.61 15.54
CA HIS A 95 -1.13 25.26 15.28
C HIS A 95 -2.01 26.50 15.31
N GLU A 96 -1.77 27.47 16.21
CA GLU A 96 -2.46 28.77 16.20
C GLU A 96 -2.34 29.44 14.82
N ARG A 97 -1.15 29.40 14.21
CA ARG A 97 -0.91 29.97 12.88
C ARG A 97 -1.75 29.30 11.78
N TRP A 98 -2.05 28.00 11.92
CA TRP A 98 -2.91 27.29 10.97
C TRP A 98 -4.36 27.77 11.08
N LEU A 99 -4.87 27.98 12.30
CA LEU A 99 -6.17 28.60 12.55
C LEU A 99 -6.24 30.03 12.02
N GLU A 100 -5.21 30.84 12.23
CA GLU A 100 -5.14 32.21 11.70
C GLU A 100 -5.22 32.24 10.17
N THR A 101 -4.54 31.30 9.49
CA THR A 101 -4.60 31.18 8.03
C THR A 101 -5.86 30.49 7.53
N GLY A 102 -6.58 29.76 8.40
CA GLY A 102 -7.71 28.91 8.06
C GLY A 102 -7.35 27.68 7.23
N SER A 103 -6.06 27.35 7.07
CA SER A 103 -5.60 26.31 6.16
C SER A 103 -4.39 25.55 6.70
N TYR A 104 -4.35 24.24 6.48
CA TYR A 104 -3.20 23.42 6.87
C TYR A 104 -2.11 23.46 5.78
N PRO A 105 -0.82 23.64 6.14
CA PRO A 105 0.27 23.77 5.19
C PRO A 105 0.64 22.42 4.58
N ALA A 106 -0.16 21.92 3.64
CA ALA A 106 0.03 20.59 3.07
C ALA A 106 1.37 20.43 2.33
N PHE A 107 2.01 19.27 2.50
CA PHE A 107 3.17 18.85 1.71
C PHE A 107 2.75 18.41 0.30
N ALA A 108 1.68 17.63 0.19
CA ALA A 108 1.08 17.13 -1.02
C ALA A 108 0.34 18.24 -1.76
N ARG A 109 0.65 18.37 -3.05
CA ARG A 109 0.01 19.39 -3.88
C ARG A 109 -1.41 18.98 -4.21
N GLY A 110 -2.36 19.88 -3.93
CA GLY A 110 -3.78 19.67 -4.22
C GLY A 110 -4.57 19.10 -3.05
N LEU A 111 -3.95 18.91 -1.89
CA LEU A 111 -4.66 18.70 -0.64
C LEU A 111 -5.14 20.06 -0.12
N ASP A 112 -6.44 20.23 -0.01
CA ASP A 112 -7.10 21.45 0.46
C ASP A 112 -7.75 21.17 1.82
N MET A 113 -7.00 21.45 2.87
CA MET A 113 -7.39 21.15 4.24
C MET A 113 -7.74 22.44 4.96
N ASP A 114 -9.02 22.64 5.22
CA ASP A 114 -9.51 23.72 6.05
C ASP A 114 -9.12 23.45 7.51
N VAL A 115 -8.74 24.51 8.22
CA VAL A 115 -8.45 24.42 9.65
C VAL A 115 -9.43 25.31 10.39
N ARG A 116 -10.20 24.70 11.30
CA ARG A 116 -11.26 25.37 12.06
C ARG A 116 -11.08 25.16 13.57
N PRO A 117 -11.57 26.08 14.40
CA PRO A 117 -11.57 25.90 15.85
C PRO A 117 -12.39 24.67 16.25
N MET A 118 -11.97 23.98 17.31
CA MET A 118 -12.71 22.84 17.88
C MET A 118 -14.18 23.18 18.20
N ALA A 119 -14.48 24.43 18.54
CA ALA A 119 -15.83 24.93 18.79
C ALA A 119 -16.81 24.78 17.60
N GLU A 120 -16.31 24.61 16.37
CA GLU A 120 -17.13 24.46 15.17
C GLU A 120 -17.36 23.00 14.75
N ILE A 121 -16.91 22.01 15.54
CA ILE A 121 -16.96 20.58 15.18
C ILE A 121 -18.39 20.05 14.95
N GLY A 122 -19.34 20.49 15.77
CA GLY A 122 -20.74 20.04 15.75
C GLY A 122 -20.96 18.61 16.27
N ASP A 123 -22.19 18.31 16.69
CA ASP A 123 -22.58 17.04 17.33
C ASP A 123 -22.20 15.77 16.56
N ASN A 124 -22.35 15.77 15.23
CA ASN A 124 -22.18 14.57 14.40
C ASN A 124 -20.71 14.12 14.24
N TYR A 125 -19.75 14.94 14.66
CA TYR A 125 -18.33 14.73 14.42
C TYR A 125 -17.50 14.64 15.71
N ARG A 126 -18.14 14.49 16.88
CA ARG A 126 -17.43 14.38 18.17
C ARG A 126 -16.75 13.01 18.39
N ARG A 127 -17.08 11.99 17.61
CA ARG A 127 -16.46 10.64 17.65
C ARG A 127 -15.37 10.49 16.59
N GLY A 128 -14.46 9.54 16.82
CA GLY A 128 -13.42 9.16 15.88
C GLY A 128 -12.03 9.47 16.41
N TYR A 129 -11.09 9.69 15.49
CA TYR A 129 -9.68 9.87 15.86
C TYR A 129 -9.36 11.32 16.21
N TYR A 130 -8.76 11.50 17.37
CA TYR A 130 -8.15 12.75 17.82
C TYR A 130 -6.63 12.59 17.78
N PHE A 131 -6.00 13.36 16.90
CA PHE A 131 -4.55 13.40 16.76
C PHE A 131 -3.95 14.37 17.77
N ILE A 132 -2.84 13.95 18.37
CA ILE A 132 -2.13 14.71 19.41
C ILE A 132 -0.82 15.20 18.82
N SER A 133 -0.58 16.51 18.91
CA SER A 133 0.76 17.10 18.73
C SER A 133 1.31 17.54 20.07
N GLY A 134 2.50 17.06 20.43
CA GLY A 134 3.11 17.29 21.73
C GLY A 134 3.75 16.04 22.32
N ASP A 135 3.67 15.86 23.65
CA ASP A 135 4.16 14.64 24.27
C ASP A 135 3.26 13.46 23.93
N SER A 136 3.80 12.44 23.26
CA SER A 136 3.05 11.24 22.91
C SER A 136 2.55 10.47 24.14
N ALA A 137 3.17 10.65 25.31
CA ALA A 137 2.68 10.06 26.54
C ALA A 137 1.32 10.63 26.99
N ALA A 138 1.01 11.87 26.63
CA ALA A 138 -0.23 12.55 27.01
C ALA A 138 -1.48 11.85 26.44
N MET A 139 -1.34 10.99 25.41
CA MET A 139 -2.46 10.24 24.85
C MET A 139 -3.18 9.37 25.88
N TYR A 140 -2.47 8.85 26.89
CA TYR A 140 -3.10 8.04 27.94
C TYR A 140 -3.96 8.89 28.87
N ASP A 141 -3.48 10.09 29.20
CA ASP A 141 -4.19 11.01 30.08
C ASP A 141 -5.38 11.65 29.34
N VAL A 142 -5.19 12.04 28.07
CA VAL A 142 -6.28 12.49 27.19
C VAL A 142 -7.36 11.41 27.03
N ALA A 143 -6.98 10.15 26.79
CA ALA A 143 -7.92 9.04 26.70
C ALA A 143 -8.72 8.88 28.01
N SER A 144 -8.05 8.95 29.17
CA SER A 144 -8.71 8.90 30.48
C SER A 144 -9.67 10.08 30.70
N ARG A 145 -9.37 11.27 30.19
CA ARG A 145 -10.27 12.44 30.31
C ARG A 145 -11.50 12.31 29.42
N PHE A 146 -11.36 11.70 28.24
CA PHE A 146 -12.53 11.32 27.43
C PHE A 146 -13.40 10.27 28.16
N ASP A 147 -12.79 9.31 28.86
CA ASP A 147 -13.50 8.36 29.71
C ASP A 147 -14.30 9.05 30.84
N ASP A 148 -13.71 10.06 31.48
CA ASP A 148 -14.35 10.84 32.55
C ASP A 148 -15.58 11.64 32.06
N LEU A 149 -15.58 12.03 30.78
CA LEU A 149 -16.71 12.67 30.11
C LEU A 149 -17.81 11.65 29.70
N GLY A 150 -17.60 10.36 29.95
CA GLY A 150 -18.55 9.30 29.61
C GLY A 150 -18.44 8.78 28.17
N MET A 151 -17.38 9.16 27.46
CA MET A 151 -16.99 8.54 26.19
C MET A 151 -16.06 7.35 26.45
N GLU A 152 -15.71 6.57 25.43
CA GLU A 152 -14.67 5.54 25.52
C GLU A 152 -13.44 6.02 24.74
N GLY A 153 -12.34 6.30 25.46
CA GLY A 153 -11.07 6.76 24.91
C GLY A 153 -10.03 5.65 24.83
N ASP A 154 -9.61 5.29 23.60
CA ASP A 154 -8.54 4.32 23.37
C ASP A 154 -7.27 5.01 22.88
N ALA A 155 -6.22 4.96 23.71
CA ALA A 155 -4.90 5.47 23.35
C ALA A 155 -4.17 4.54 22.36
N LEU A 156 -3.85 5.06 21.18
CA LEU A 156 -3.15 4.37 20.10
C LEU A 156 -1.77 5.02 19.89
N PRO A 157 -0.68 4.39 20.34
CA PRO A 157 0.66 4.95 20.16
C PRO A 157 1.04 5.06 18.68
N VAL A 158 1.30 6.29 18.23
CA VAL A 158 1.83 6.57 16.89
C VAL A 158 3.35 6.70 16.97
N GLU A 159 4.05 5.59 16.81
CA GLU A 159 5.49 5.63 16.62
C GLU A 159 5.79 6.02 15.17
N MET A 160 5.88 7.32 14.89
CA MET A 160 6.13 7.86 13.56
C MET A 160 7.28 7.14 12.85
N TRP A 161 8.40 6.90 13.53
CA TRP A 161 9.56 6.20 12.97
C TRP A 161 9.31 4.72 12.71
N ARG A 162 8.49 4.04 13.54
CA ARG A 162 8.09 2.66 13.32
C ARG A 162 7.16 2.60 12.12
N LYS A 163 6.23 3.54 11.99
CA LYS A 163 5.36 3.66 10.81
C LYS A 163 6.17 4.03 9.56
N VAL A 164 7.19 4.89 9.65
CA VAL A 164 8.15 5.14 8.54
C VAL A 164 8.77 3.81 8.15
N LEU A 165 9.20 3.00 9.12
CA LEU A 165 9.89 1.74 8.88
C LEU A 165 8.96 0.66 8.32
N GLU A 166 7.75 0.52 8.86
CA GLU A 166 6.67 -0.39 8.43
C GLU A 166 6.19 0.00 7.04
N THR A 167 5.84 1.27 6.81
CA THR A 167 5.54 1.78 5.47
C THR A 167 6.75 1.59 4.55
N THR A 168 7.98 1.77 4.99
CA THR A 168 9.15 1.55 4.11
C THR A 168 9.41 0.06 3.83
N ALA A 169 9.03 -0.85 4.74
CA ALA A 169 9.24 -2.28 4.64
C ALA A 169 8.12 -2.99 3.86
N ASP A 170 6.87 -2.57 4.04
CA ASP A 170 5.68 -3.16 3.40
C ASP A 170 5.24 -2.40 2.13
N ALA A 171 5.64 -1.14 1.94
CA ALA A 171 5.19 -0.35 0.78
C ALA A 171 6.05 -0.54 -0.48
N PRO A 172 5.57 -0.03 -1.64
CA PRO A 172 6.33 0.17 -2.87
C PRO A 172 7.79 0.63 -2.70
N THR A 173 8.09 1.45 -1.69
CA THR A 173 9.39 2.10 -1.45
C THR A 173 10.53 1.13 -1.17
N ASP A 174 10.27 -0.07 -0.64
CA ASP A 174 11.29 -1.09 -0.36
C ASP A 174 12.11 -1.48 -1.60
N SER A 175 11.42 -1.65 -2.75
CA SER A 175 12.08 -2.00 -4.02
C SER A 175 13.03 -0.90 -4.50
N LEU A 176 12.68 0.37 -4.30
CA LEU A 176 13.52 1.52 -4.60
C LEU A 176 14.78 1.53 -3.73
N LEU A 177 14.62 1.34 -2.41
CA LEU A 177 15.74 1.36 -1.47
C LEU A 177 16.72 0.22 -1.73
N ARG A 178 16.21 -1.00 -1.94
CA ARG A 178 17.05 -2.17 -2.29
C ARG A 178 17.86 -1.93 -3.55
N LEU A 179 17.24 -1.35 -4.59
CA LEU A 179 17.93 -1.01 -5.82
C LEU A 179 18.99 0.08 -5.60
N ALA A 180 18.69 1.10 -4.80
CA ALA A 180 19.65 2.15 -4.47
C ALA A 180 20.87 1.58 -3.74
N PHE A 181 20.68 0.74 -2.71
CA PHE A 181 21.77 0.01 -2.06
C PHE A 181 22.59 -0.79 -3.06
N PHE A 182 21.90 -1.55 -3.93
CA PHE A 182 22.53 -2.34 -4.96
C PHE A 182 23.45 -1.48 -5.85
N LEU A 183 22.94 -0.36 -6.38
CA LEU A 183 23.69 0.54 -7.24
C LEU A 183 24.87 1.18 -6.53
N ILE A 184 24.66 1.66 -5.29
CA ILE A 184 25.71 2.26 -4.46
C ILE A 184 26.84 1.25 -4.28
N ILE A 185 26.53 0.01 -3.89
CA ILE A 185 27.53 -1.06 -3.71
C ILE A 185 28.28 -1.30 -5.01
N ALA A 186 27.57 -1.57 -6.12
CA ALA A 186 28.19 -1.94 -7.38
C ALA A 186 29.09 -0.82 -7.94
N LEU A 187 28.63 0.43 -7.90
CA LEU A 187 29.39 1.60 -8.37
C LEU A 187 30.58 1.91 -7.46
N THR A 188 30.44 1.72 -6.16
CA THR A 188 31.52 1.92 -5.19
C THR A 188 32.62 0.88 -5.39
N LEU A 189 32.26 -0.41 -5.47
CA LEU A 189 33.19 -1.50 -5.74
C LEU A 189 33.89 -1.31 -7.10
N ALA A 190 33.14 -1.00 -8.16
CA ALA A 190 33.70 -0.71 -9.48
C ALA A 190 34.62 0.51 -9.47
N GLY A 191 34.23 1.58 -8.76
CA GLY A 191 35.01 2.79 -8.60
C GLY A 191 36.36 2.54 -7.93
N ALA A 192 36.37 1.76 -6.84
CA ALA A 192 37.57 1.35 -6.12
C ALA A 192 38.51 0.47 -6.97
N LEU A 193 37.96 -0.52 -7.69
CA LEU A 193 38.74 -1.36 -8.61
C LEU A 193 39.35 -0.54 -9.76
N LEU A 194 38.61 0.41 -10.33
CA LEU A 194 39.12 1.31 -11.37
C LEU A 194 40.17 2.28 -10.83
N ALA A 195 40.16 2.58 -9.54
CA ALA A 195 41.16 3.41 -8.85
C ALA A 195 42.39 2.62 -8.36
N ALA A 196 42.46 1.30 -8.58
CA ALA A 196 43.53 0.45 -8.06
C ALA A 196 44.94 0.89 -8.47
N ARG A 197 45.15 1.29 -9.74
CA ARG A 197 46.46 1.75 -10.25
C ARG A 197 46.91 3.06 -9.59
N PRO A 198 46.11 4.15 -9.62
CA PRO A 198 46.44 5.37 -8.86
C PRO A 198 46.69 5.13 -7.37
N SER A 199 45.95 4.20 -6.76
CA SER A 199 46.15 3.84 -5.36
C SER A 199 47.44 3.06 -5.11
N ALA A 200 47.83 2.15 -5.99
CA ALA A 200 49.13 1.45 -5.92
C ALA A 200 50.31 2.42 -6.07
N VAL A 201 50.21 3.42 -6.95
CA VAL A 201 51.24 4.48 -7.08
C VAL A 201 51.34 5.32 -5.80
N ARG A 202 50.22 5.66 -5.16
CA ARG A 202 50.22 6.36 -3.87
C ARG A 202 50.85 5.51 -2.75
N GLU A 203 50.59 4.21 -2.75
CA GLU A 203 51.18 3.26 -1.81
C GLU A 203 52.70 3.11 -2.00
N LEU A 204 53.20 3.10 -3.24
CA LEU A 204 54.64 3.13 -3.53
C LEU A 204 55.33 4.38 -2.98
N HIS A 205 54.62 5.51 -2.92
CA HIS A 205 55.12 6.75 -2.31
C HIS A 205 54.94 6.78 -0.77
N GLY A 206 54.67 5.63 -0.12
CA GLY A 206 54.65 5.50 1.34
C GLY A 206 53.31 5.78 2.02
N ARG A 207 52.22 5.96 1.26
CA ARG A 207 50.93 6.34 1.83
C ARG A 207 50.24 5.19 2.56
N SER A 208 49.84 5.41 3.81
CA SER A 208 49.19 4.40 4.65
C SER A 208 47.74 4.11 4.22
N PHE A 209 47.13 3.05 4.77
CA PHE A 209 45.73 2.69 4.50
C PHE A 209 44.77 3.77 5.00
N GLY A 210 44.94 4.23 6.24
CA GLY A 210 44.12 5.28 6.84
C GLY A 210 44.19 6.60 6.06
N GLU A 211 45.40 7.02 5.66
CA GLU A 211 45.60 8.23 4.85
C GLU A 211 44.96 8.14 3.45
N SER A 212 44.88 6.93 2.89
CA SER A 212 44.24 6.69 1.60
C SER A 212 42.72 6.82 1.72
N ILE A 213 42.14 6.19 2.75
CA ILE A 213 40.70 6.26 3.04
C ILE A 213 40.30 7.69 3.38
N LEU A 214 41.02 8.36 4.30
CA LEU A 214 40.72 9.72 4.71
C LEU A 214 40.82 10.70 3.53
N SER A 215 41.83 10.55 2.66
CA SER A 215 41.95 11.38 1.46
C SER A 215 40.82 11.15 0.46
N ASP A 216 40.33 9.92 0.33
CA ASP A 216 39.24 9.59 -0.57
C ASP A 216 37.90 10.08 0.00
N PHE A 217 37.68 9.95 1.33
CA PHE A 217 36.53 10.54 2.03
C PHE A 217 36.54 12.07 2.03
N ALA A 218 37.70 12.73 2.19
CA ALA A 218 37.79 14.18 2.04
C ALA A 218 37.48 14.64 0.59
N ALA A 219 37.79 13.82 -0.42
CA ALA A 219 37.40 14.09 -1.80
C ALA A 219 35.91 13.82 -2.04
N ALA A 220 35.33 12.81 -1.39
CA ALA A 220 33.90 12.51 -1.41
C ALA A 220 33.11 13.64 -0.73
N GLY A 221 33.50 14.06 0.47
CA GLY A 221 32.90 15.16 1.22
C GLY A 221 32.91 16.47 0.43
N ARG A 222 34.03 16.86 -0.20
CA ARG A 222 34.04 18.02 -1.11
C ARG A 222 33.08 17.88 -2.28
N SER A 223 32.97 16.69 -2.86
CA SER A 223 32.02 16.44 -3.94
C SER A 223 30.58 16.52 -3.43
N LEU A 224 30.32 16.02 -2.22
CA LEU A 224 29.02 16.04 -1.58
C LEU A 224 28.58 17.46 -1.18
N VAL A 225 29.50 18.33 -0.76
CA VAL A 225 29.18 19.75 -0.52
C VAL A 225 28.75 20.44 -1.82
N VAL A 226 29.50 20.26 -2.91
CA VAL A 226 29.16 20.89 -4.20
C VAL A 226 27.86 20.32 -4.77
N LEU A 227 27.75 18.98 -4.83
CA LEU A 227 26.55 18.31 -5.34
C LEU A 227 25.34 18.57 -4.46
N GLY A 228 25.53 18.56 -3.14
CA GLY A 228 24.51 18.85 -2.14
C GLY A 228 24.01 20.28 -2.23
N ALA A 229 24.88 21.27 -2.43
CA ALA A 229 24.46 22.67 -2.63
C ALA A 229 23.63 22.84 -3.90
N VAL A 230 24.06 22.26 -5.03
CA VAL A 230 23.30 22.29 -6.29
C VAL A 230 21.96 21.59 -6.14
N TYR A 231 21.96 20.43 -5.49
CA TYR A 231 20.75 19.67 -5.22
C TYR A 231 19.79 20.42 -4.29
N LEU A 232 20.28 21.00 -3.19
CA LEU A 232 19.48 21.75 -2.23
C LEU A 232 18.81 22.95 -2.90
N LEU A 233 19.53 23.68 -3.75
CA LEU A 233 18.95 24.77 -4.54
C LEU A 233 17.87 24.27 -5.50
N ALA A 234 18.13 23.15 -6.19
CA ALA A 234 17.16 22.56 -7.11
C ALA A 234 15.89 22.09 -6.38
N VAL A 235 16.04 21.45 -5.21
CA VAL A 235 14.93 20.94 -4.41
C VAL A 235 14.18 22.04 -3.69
N ALA A 236 14.86 23.06 -3.15
CA ALA A 236 14.18 24.24 -2.63
C ALA A 236 13.41 24.97 -3.73
N GLY A 237 13.98 25.10 -4.94
CA GLY A 237 13.25 25.67 -6.08
C GLY A 237 12.03 24.83 -6.48
N PHE A 238 12.19 23.50 -6.52
CA PHE A 238 11.09 22.57 -6.82
C PHE A 238 10.00 22.62 -5.76
N LEU A 239 10.34 22.47 -4.47
CA LEU A 239 9.39 22.50 -3.35
C LEU A 239 8.75 23.89 -3.21
N GLY A 240 9.49 24.98 -3.42
CA GLY A 240 8.92 26.33 -3.45
C GLY A 240 7.84 26.49 -4.52
N TRP A 241 8.04 25.90 -5.71
CA TRP A 241 7.02 25.87 -6.76
C TRP A 241 5.90 24.84 -6.49
N TYR A 242 6.22 23.72 -5.85
CA TYR A 242 5.32 22.59 -5.66
C TYR A 242 4.36 22.76 -4.47
N ASN A 243 4.88 23.19 -3.31
CA ASN A 243 4.16 23.28 -2.04
C ASN A 243 4.58 24.50 -1.19
N GLN A 244 5.17 25.54 -1.79
CA GLN A 244 5.60 26.74 -1.07
C GLN A 244 6.61 26.51 0.07
N LEU A 245 7.39 25.42 0.00
CA LEU A 245 8.33 24.99 1.05
C LEU A 245 7.66 24.52 2.35
N HIS A 246 6.37 24.18 2.33
CA HIS A 246 5.72 23.54 3.46
C HIS A 246 6.47 22.25 3.84
N TRP A 247 6.69 22.06 5.14
CA TRP A 247 7.44 20.94 5.73
C TRP A 247 8.86 20.75 5.20
N PHE A 248 9.51 21.80 4.67
CA PHE A 248 10.87 21.70 4.15
C PHE A 248 11.90 21.21 5.19
N GLY A 249 11.73 21.62 6.46
CA GLY A 249 12.58 21.14 7.56
C GLY A 249 12.47 19.64 7.79
N THR A 250 11.25 19.12 7.89
CA THR A 250 10.98 17.69 8.05
C THR A 250 11.46 16.87 6.85
N PHE A 251 11.24 17.39 5.64
CA PHE A 251 11.79 16.79 4.42
C PHE A 251 13.32 16.66 4.51
N LEU A 252 14.02 17.73 4.90
CA LEU A 252 15.48 17.65 5.03
C LEU A 252 15.92 16.68 6.14
N LEU A 253 15.20 16.62 7.26
CA LEU A 253 15.51 15.70 8.36
C LEU A 253 15.40 14.24 7.92
N VAL A 254 14.28 13.87 7.30
CA VAL A 254 14.04 12.51 6.77
C VAL A 254 15.05 12.19 5.68
N GLN A 255 15.33 13.13 4.77
CA GLN A 255 16.36 12.96 3.75
C GLN A 255 17.75 12.72 4.36
N LEU A 256 18.13 13.47 5.39
CA LEU A 256 19.42 13.29 6.08
C LEU A 256 19.50 11.91 6.75
N GLY A 257 18.39 11.41 7.30
CA GLY A 257 18.28 10.04 7.82
C GLY A 257 18.60 9.00 6.74
N PHE A 258 17.90 9.03 5.61
CA PHE A 258 18.18 8.12 4.48
C PHE A 258 19.60 8.29 3.92
N ALA A 259 20.07 9.54 3.78
CA ALA A 259 21.41 9.83 3.29
C ALA A 259 22.48 9.26 4.23
N ALA A 260 22.31 9.36 5.55
CA ALA A 260 23.24 8.80 6.54
C ALA A 260 23.38 7.28 6.38
N VAL A 261 22.27 6.56 6.20
CA VAL A 261 22.27 5.11 5.97
C VAL A 261 23.00 4.76 4.66
N PHE A 262 22.70 5.46 3.57
CA PHE A 262 23.36 5.22 2.29
C PHE A 262 24.85 5.60 2.28
N LEU A 263 25.23 6.68 2.99
CA LEU A 263 26.62 7.08 3.16
C LEU A 263 27.40 6.09 4.03
N ALA A 264 26.78 5.53 5.07
CA ALA A 264 27.37 4.46 5.86
C ALA A 264 27.63 3.21 4.99
N CYS A 265 26.67 2.83 4.15
CA CYS A 265 26.84 1.75 3.17
C CYS A 265 28.00 2.05 2.20
N PHE A 266 28.01 3.24 1.58
CA PHE A 266 29.09 3.68 0.69
C PHE A 266 30.46 3.60 1.40
N ALA A 267 30.57 4.13 2.62
CA ALA A 267 31.80 4.16 3.39
C ALA A 267 32.31 2.75 3.69
N PHE A 268 31.42 1.86 4.14
CA PHE A 268 31.75 0.47 4.44
C PHE A 268 32.26 -0.28 3.19
N PHE A 269 31.51 -0.27 2.09
CA PHE A 269 31.89 -0.99 0.87
C PHE A 269 33.11 -0.37 0.18
N HIS A 270 33.30 0.94 0.27
CA HIS A 270 34.53 1.59 -0.21
C HIS A 270 35.75 1.13 0.60
N ALA A 271 35.67 1.15 1.94
CA ALA A 271 36.74 0.70 2.80
C ALA A 271 37.07 -0.79 2.56
N ALA A 272 36.05 -1.64 2.45
CA ALA A 272 36.20 -3.06 2.14
C ALA A 272 36.86 -3.27 0.77
N ALA A 273 36.44 -2.54 -0.26
CA ALA A 273 37.03 -2.63 -1.59
C ALA A 273 38.50 -2.19 -1.60
N VAL A 274 38.84 -1.10 -0.91
CA VAL A 274 40.23 -0.65 -0.80
C VAL A 274 41.08 -1.68 -0.05
N ALA A 275 40.57 -2.24 1.06
CA ALA A 275 41.26 -3.30 1.80
C ALA A 275 41.55 -4.53 0.93
N VAL A 276 40.55 -4.96 0.15
CA VAL A 276 40.69 -6.06 -0.82
C VAL A 276 41.75 -5.73 -1.87
N VAL A 277 41.68 -4.54 -2.49
CA VAL A 277 42.61 -4.12 -3.53
C VAL A 277 44.04 -4.05 -2.99
N ARG A 278 44.26 -3.59 -1.75
CA ARG A 278 45.60 -3.52 -1.15
C ARG A 278 46.22 -4.88 -0.87
N ARG A 279 45.41 -5.91 -0.62
CA ARG A 279 45.91 -7.30 -0.44
C ARG A 279 46.44 -7.92 -1.73
N MET A 280 46.31 -7.22 -2.86
CA MET A 280 46.82 -7.67 -4.14
C MET A 280 48.26 -7.23 -4.36
N ASP A 281 49.03 -8.06 -5.08
CA ASP A 281 50.37 -7.72 -5.52
C ASP A 281 50.40 -6.36 -6.24
N ILE A 282 51.38 -5.53 -5.87
CA ILE A 282 51.54 -4.15 -6.34
C ILE A 282 51.84 -4.13 -7.85
N LEU A 283 52.64 -5.08 -8.34
CA LEU A 283 53.00 -5.20 -9.75
C LEU A 283 51.76 -5.50 -10.61
N SER A 284 50.92 -6.42 -10.15
CA SER A 284 49.65 -6.78 -10.79
C SER A 284 48.66 -5.61 -10.85
N ARG A 285 48.63 -4.76 -9.81
CA ARG A 285 47.80 -3.52 -9.76
C ARG A 285 48.30 -2.43 -10.70
N ILE A 286 49.62 -2.25 -10.83
CA ILE A 286 50.23 -1.24 -11.71
C ILE A 286 50.04 -1.61 -13.18
N LYS A 287 50.22 -2.89 -13.53
CA LYS A 287 49.98 -3.40 -14.89
C LYS A 287 48.49 -3.41 -15.27
N GLY A 288 47.60 -3.37 -14.29
CA GLY A 288 46.15 -3.32 -14.52
C GLY A 288 45.57 -4.64 -15.05
N GLU A 289 46.23 -5.76 -14.77
CA GLU A 289 45.88 -7.08 -15.31
C GLU A 289 44.47 -7.56 -14.87
N MET A 290 44.00 -7.10 -13.71
CA MET A 290 42.68 -7.43 -13.15
C MET A 290 41.51 -6.59 -13.68
N ARG A 291 41.78 -5.54 -14.47
CA ARG A 291 40.96 -4.33 -14.51
C ARG A 291 39.60 -4.45 -15.20
N SER A 292 39.33 -5.53 -15.92
CA SER A 292 38.16 -5.55 -16.82
C SER A 292 37.19 -6.71 -16.60
N ARG A 293 37.67 -7.94 -16.30
CA ARG A 293 36.78 -9.11 -16.12
C ARG A 293 35.89 -8.98 -14.89
N PHE A 294 36.47 -8.62 -13.74
CA PHE A 294 35.72 -8.44 -12.50
C PHE A 294 34.82 -7.21 -12.51
N VAL A 295 35.26 -6.11 -13.11
CA VAL A 295 34.40 -4.92 -13.23
C VAL A 295 33.21 -5.22 -14.17
N HIS A 296 33.42 -5.98 -15.27
CA HIS A 296 32.31 -6.46 -16.10
C HIS A 296 31.38 -7.40 -15.31
N LEU A 297 31.94 -8.30 -14.50
CA LEU A 297 31.18 -9.24 -13.68
C LEU A 297 30.30 -8.51 -12.65
N LEU A 298 30.87 -7.55 -11.92
CA LEU A 298 30.15 -6.71 -10.95
C LEU A 298 29.03 -5.89 -11.60
N MET A 299 29.31 -5.28 -12.76
CA MET A 299 28.31 -4.50 -13.50
C MET A 299 27.24 -5.38 -14.16
N TYR A 300 27.55 -6.62 -14.55
CA TYR A 300 26.55 -7.57 -15.04
C TYR A 300 25.72 -8.17 -13.91
N GLY A 301 26.33 -8.50 -12.77
CA GLY A 301 25.60 -8.94 -11.57
C GLY A 301 24.62 -7.87 -11.12
N ALA A 302 25.02 -6.60 -11.22
CA ALA A 302 24.14 -5.46 -11.02
C ALA A 302 22.92 -5.42 -11.92
N ARG A 303 23.16 -5.63 -13.19
CA ARG A 303 22.11 -5.64 -14.18
C ARG A 303 21.19 -6.85 -14.02
N LEU A 304 21.75 -8.00 -13.63
CA LEU A 304 21.00 -9.21 -13.34
C LEU A 304 20.06 -9.04 -12.14
N ALA A 305 20.45 -8.27 -11.14
CA ALA A 305 19.58 -7.92 -10.01
C ALA A 305 18.54 -6.86 -10.39
N ALA A 306 18.92 -5.85 -11.18
CA ALA A 306 18.04 -4.74 -11.55
C ALA A 306 16.92 -5.13 -12.53
N ILE A 307 17.17 -6.06 -13.46
CA ILE A 307 16.18 -6.47 -14.49
C ILE A 307 14.92 -7.11 -13.86
N PRO A 308 15.02 -8.11 -12.95
CA PRO A 308 13.86 -8.66 -12.28
C PRO A 308 13.09 -7.61 -11.45
N ILE A 309 13.79 -6.70 -10.77
CA ILE A 309 13.18 -5.60 -10.02
C ILE A 309 12.40 -4.69 -10.98
N ALA A 310 12.95 -4.39 -12.17
CA ALA A 310 12.27 -3.59 -13.17
C ALA A 310 11.01 -4.26 -13.72
N ILE A 311 11.07 -5.56 -14.02
CA ILE A 311 9.91 -6.31 -14.52
C ILE A 311 8.83 -6.37 -13.43
N GLY A 312 9.22 -6.61 -12.17
CA GLY A 312 8.30 -6.55 -11.03
C GLY A 312 7.66 -5.17 -10.87
N ALA A 313 8.45 -4.10 -10.96
CA ALA A 313 7.93 -2.72 -10.89
C ALA A 313 6.97 -2.39 -12.04
N ILE A 314 7.24 -2.87 -13.27
CA ILE A 314 6.32 -2.71 -14.40
C ILE A 314 5.00 -3.45 -14.13
N ALA A 315 5.07 -4.70 -13.65
CA ALA A 315 3.88 -5.49 -13.34
C ALA A 315 3.01 -4.81 -12.27
N LEU A 316 3.64 -4.27 -11.21
CA LEU A 316 2.94 -3.54 -10.16
C LEU A 316 2.31 -2.24 -10.67
N VAL A 317 3.01 -1.47 -11.51
CA VAL A 317 2.41 -0.28 -12.14
C VAL A 317 1.21 -0.67 -13.01
N VAL A 318 1.32 -1.73 -13.81
CA VAL A 318 0.21 -2.17 -14.68
C VAL A 318 -0.99 -2.64 -13.85
N HIS A 319 -0.75 -3.38 -12.76
CA HIS A 319 -1.78 -3.82 -11.82
C HIS A 319 -2.52 -2.63 -11.22
N GLU A 320 -1.78 -1.72 -10.59
CA GLU A 320 -2.35 -0.57 -9.88
C GLU A 320 -3.02 0.43 -10.81
N GLU A 321 -2.48 0.68 -12.00
CA GLU A 321 -3.15 1.50 -13.02
C GLU A 321 -4.44 0.83 -13.52
N GLY A 322 -4.48 -0.51 -13.57
CA GLY A 322 -5.70 -1.27 -13.83
C GLY A 322 -6.76 -1.03 -12.77
N LEU A 323 -6.38 -1.06 -11.49
CA LEU A 323 -7.27 -0.76 -10.36
C LEU A 323 -7.76 0.69 -10.38
N VAL A 324 -6.86 1.66 -10.63
CA VAL A 324 -7.24 3.07 -10.77
C VAL A 324 -8.26 3.23 -11.91
N ALA A 325 -8.00 2.61 -13.06
CA ALA A 325 -8.91 2.68 -14.21
C ALA A 325 -10.28 2.07 -13.88
N ALA A 326 -10.32 0.94 -13.17
CA ALA A 326 -11.56 0.30 -12.72
C ALA A 326 -12.35 1.21 -11.77
N LYS A 327 -11.70 1.77 -10.74
CA LYS A 327 -12.34 2.71 -9.79
C LYS A 327 -12.90 3.94 -10.49
N VAL A 328 -12.17 4.49 -11.49
CA VAL A 328 -12.66 5.61 -12.30
C VAL A 328 -13.86 5.22 -13.16
N SER A 329 -13.88 4.02 -13.75
CA SER A 329 -15.03 3.56 -14.53
C SER A 329 -16.29 3.34 -13.68
N ASP A 330 -16.12 2.97 -12.41
CA ASP A 330 -17.23 2.67 -11.50
C ASP A 330 -17.76 3.88 -10.74
N GLN A 331 -17.13 5.06 -10.86
CA GLN A 331 -17.47 6.26 -10.11
C GLN A 331 -18.97 6.63 -10.21
N SER A 332 -19.58 6.48 -11.38
CA SER A 332 -21.01 6.76 -11.59
C SER A 332 -21.96 5.85 -10.79
N VAL A 333 -21.51 4.63 -10.49
CA VAL A 333 -22.25 3.63 -9.73
C VAL A 333 -22.19 3.97 -8.25
N TRP A 334 -21.01 4.36 -7.75
CA TRP A 334 -20.83 4.81 -6.37
C TRP A 334 -21.59 6.12 -6.07
N ALA A 335 -21.68 7.03 -7.04
CA ALA A 335 -22.54 8.20 -6.90
C ALA A 335 -24.03 7.85 -6.70
N SER A 336 -24.47 6.66 -7.18
CA SER A 336 -25.85 6.19 -6.98
C SER A 336 -26.12 5.62 -5.58
N THR A 337 -25.09 5.44 -4.74
CA THR A 337 -25.21 4.98 -3.35
C THR A 337 -25.18 6.13 -2.34
N ARG A 338 -25.32 7.38 -2.80
CA ARG A 338 -25.27 8.56 -1.93
C ARG A 338 -26.34 8.48 -0.84
N GLY A 339 -25.91 8.63 0.41
CA GLY A 339 -26.77 8.51 1.59
C GLY A 339 -26.79 7.11 2.21
N ASN A 340 -26.32 6.08 1.49
CA ASN A 340 -26.14 4.75 2.06
C ASN A 340 -24.91 4.73 2.98
N VAL A 341 -25.06 4.08 4.14
CA VAL A 341 -24.03 4.03 5.18
C VAL A 341 -23.67 2.61 5.59
N GLN A 342 -22.44 2.47 6.06
CA GLN A 342 -21.92 1.31 6.75
C GLN A 342 -21.61 1.69 8.20
N LEU A 343 -21.68 0.72 9.11
CA LEU A 343 -21.29 0.93 10.52
C LEU A 343 -19.91 0.33 10.78
N GLY A 344 -19.02 1.12 11.37
CA GLY A 344 -17.82 0.64 12.03
C GLY A 344 -18.16 0.20 13.45
N LEU A 345 -17.67 -0.97 13.88
CA LEU A 345 -17.90 -1.47 15.22
C LEU A 345 -16.84 -0.95 16.20
N ALA A 346 -17.28 -0.56 17.40
CA ALA A 346 -16.36 -0.28 18.50
C ALA A 346 -15.66 -1.58 18.94
N SER A 347 -14.36 -1.48 19.25
CA SER A 347 -13.59 -2.61 19.79
C SER A 347 -13.59 -2.51 21.30
N HIS A 348 -14.13 -3.50 22.01
CA HIS A 348 -14.11 -3.49 23.47
C HIS A 348 -13.00 -4.40 24.04
N PRO A 349 -12.24 -3.94 25.05
CA PRO A 349 -11.09 -4.66 25.59
C PRO A 349 -11.45 -5.95 26.34
N THR A 350 -12.72 -6.13 26.72
CA THR A 350 -13.19 -7.33 27.42
C THR A 350 -14.14 -8.15 26.57
N GLU A 351 -13.86 -9.45 26.47
CA GLU A 351 -14.65 -10.41 25.69
C GLU A 351 -16.15 -10.43 26.08
N GLY A 352 -16.47 -10.21 27.37
CA GLY A 352 -17.86 -10.16 27.85
C GLY A 352 -18.65 -8.96 27.30
N LYS A 353 -18.05 -7.76 27.28
CA LYS A 353 -18.67 -6.56 26.69
C LYS A 353 -18.79 -6.69 25.17
N GLN A 354 -17.75 -7.23 24.53
CA GLN A 354 -17.73 -7.47 23.09
C GLN A 354 -18.89 -8.38 22.65
N ARG A 355 -19.10 -9.52 23.33
CA ARG A 355 -20.23 -10.41 23.01
C ARG A 355 -21.60 -9.77 23.25
N ALA A 356 -21.73 -8.93 24.27
CA ALA A 356 -22.97 -8.21 24.54
C ALA A 356 -23.27 -7.19 23.43
N ALA A 357 -22.25 -6.45 22.98
CA ALA A 357 -22.32 -5.52 21.86
C ALA A 357 -22.72 -6.25 20.56
N GLU A 358 -22.05 -7.36 20.24
CA GLU A 358 -22.34 -8.18 19.07
C GLU A 358 -23.78 -8.71 19.07
N THR A 359 -24.28 -9.16 20.22
CA THR A 359 -25.65 -9.66 20.33
C THR A 359 -26.68 -8.54 20.18
N ALA A 360 -26.45 -7.39 20.81
CA ALA A 360 -27.35 -6.23 20.76
C ALA A 360 -27.42 -5.65 19.34
N LEU A 361 -26.27 -5.36 18.73
CA LEU A 361 -26.20 -4.86 17.35
C LEU A 361 -26.75 -5.87 16.36
N GLY A 362 -26.40 -7.16 16.50
CA GLY A 362 -26.91 -8.21 15.64
C GLY A 362 -28.43 -8.32 15.65
N GLY A 363 -29.03 -8.27 16.85
CA GLY A 363 -30.48 -8.30 17.01
C GLY A 363 -31.17 -7.03 16.47
N TRP A 364 -30.49 -5.89 16.53
CA TRP A 364 -30.97 -4.65 15.93
C TRP A 364 -30.91 -4.67 14.39
N VAL A 365 -29.81 -5.16 13.81
CA VAL A 365 -29.69 -5.34 12.34
C VAL A 365 -30.81 -6.25 11.83
N GLU A 366 -31.12 -7.34 12.53
CA GLU A 366 -32.24 -8.23 12.20
C GLU A 366 -33.58 -7.48 12.17
N GLN A 367 -33.79 -6.52 13.09
CA GLN A 367 -35.00 -5.69 13.10
C GLN A 367 -35.04 -4.71 11.92
N GLN A 368 -33.91 -4.07 11.60
CA GLN A 368 -33.81 -3.15 10.47
C GLN A 368 -33.96 -3.87 9.11
N GLU A 369 -33.49 -5.12 9.01
CA GLU A 369 -33.69 -5.99 7.84
C GLU A 369 -35.17 -6.26 7.61
N ARG A 370 -35.91 -6.64 8.66
CA ARG A 370 -37.37 -6.85 8.58
C ARG A 370 -38.14 -5.57 8.22
N ALA A 371 -37.62 -4.41 8.61
CA ALA A 371 -38.18 -3.11 8.25
C ALA A 371 -37.87 -2.70 6.79
N GLY A 372 -37.00 -3.43 6.09
CA GLY A 372 -36.60 -3.11 4.71
C GLY A 372 -35.61 -1.95 4.60
N GLU A 373 -34.95 -1.60 5.71
CA GLU A 373 -33.99 -0.48 5.81
C GLU A 373 -32.54 -0.91 5.54
N VAL A 374 -32.29 -2.22 5.49
CA VAL A 374 -30.98 -2.82 5.26
C VAL A 374 -30.93 -3.48 3.89
N VAL A 375 -29.83 -3.26 3.17
CA VAL A 375 -29.41 -4.02 2.00
C VAL A 375 -28.29 -4.96 2.45
N PHE A 376 -28.50 -6.26 2.24
CA PHE A 376 -27.49 -7.28 2.54
C PHE A 376 -26.99 -7.89 1.24
N VAL A 377 -25.67 -7.96 1.10
CA VAL A 377 -25.01 -8.65 0.00
C VAL A 377 -23.79 -9.35 0.56
N ASP A 378 -23.64 -10.64 0.27
CA ASP A 378 -22.42 -11.41 0.51
C ASP A 378 -21.94 -12.06 -0.80
N ARG A 379 -20.68 -11.81 -1.17
CA ARG A 379 -20.03 -12.37 -2.35
C ARG A 379 -19.14 -13.52 -1.90
N LEU A 380 -19.38 -14.71 -2.41
CA LEU A 380 -18.63 -15.90 -2.07
C LEU A 380 -18.39 -16.74 -3.33
N PRO A 381 -17.22 -17.39 -3.46
CA PRO A 381 -17.02 -18.36 -4.54
C PRO A 381 -18.01 -19.52 -4.37
N ILE A 382 -18.48 -20.11 -5.47
CA ILE A 382 -19.39 -21.26 -5.45
C ILE A 382 -18.79 -22.43 -4.67
N GLN A 383 -17.47 -22.57 -4.62
CA GLN A 383 -16.79 -23.54 -3.77
C GLN A 383 -17.15 -23.43 -2.27
N ALA A 384 -17.50 -22.24 -1.78
CA ALA A 384 -17.98 -22.08 -0.40
C ALA A 384 -19.36 -22.75 -0.19
N PHE A 385 -20.18 -22.81 -1.25
CA PHE A 385 -21.49 -23.47 -1.26
C PHE A 385 -21.38 -24.96 -1.64
N ASP A 386 -20.39 -25.31 -2.48
CA ASP A 386 -20.11 -26.65 -2.99
C ASP A 386 -18.65 -27.11 -2.74
N PRO A 387 -18.24 -27.36 -1.48
CA PRO A 387 -16.85 -27.72 -1.19
C PRO A 387 -16.41 -29.01 -1.89
N GLU A 388 -17.34 -29.93 -2.12
CA GLU A 388 -17.12 -31.23 -2.73
C GLU A 388 -17.19 -31.20 -4.27
N GLY A 389 -17.59 -30.07 -4.87
CA GLY A 389 -17.78 -29.95 -6.32
C GLY A 389 -18.90 -30.83 -6.87
N SER A 390 -19.89 -31.16 -6.04
CA SER A 390 -21.00 -32.04 -6.33
C SER A 390 -21.92 -31.55 -7.47
N ALA A 391 -22.02 -30.24 -7.67
CA ALA A 391 -22.81 -29.61 -8.71
C ALA A 391 -22.12 -29.57 -10.07
N GLY A 392 -20.84 -29.97 -10.15
CA GLY A 392 -20.05 -29.90 -11.39
C GLY A 392 -19.90 -28.48 -11.95
N VAL A 393 -20.15 -27.46 -11.12
CA VAL A 393 -19.96 -26.06 -11.45
C VAL A 393 -18.49 -25.70 -11.23
N ASP A 394 -17.96 -24.82 -12.07
CA ASP A 394 -16.63 -24.28 -11.89
C ASP A 394 -16.50 -23.67 -10.48
N PRO A 395 -15.60 -24.18 -9.62
CA PRO A 395 -15.45 -23.72 -8.24
C PRO A 395 -15.03 -22.24 -8.15
N THR A 396 -14.47 -21.68 -9.23
CA THR A 396 -14.05 -20.28 -9.31
C THR A 396 -15.19 -19.32 -9.64
N ARG A 397 -16.35 -19.83 -10.08
CA ARG A 397 -17.52 -18.98 -10.31
C ARG A 397 -18.04 -18.43 -8.99
N GLU A 398 -18.70 -17.29 -9.07
CA GLU A 398 -19.13 -16.53 -7.92
C GLU A 398 -20.62 -16.66 -7.68
N ALA A 399 -21.00 -16.59 -6.41
CA ALA A 399 -22.36 -16.58 -5.94
C ALA A 399 -22.59 -15.40 -4.99
N LEU A 400 -23.81 -14.87 -5.02
CA LEU A 400 -24.24 -13.78 -4.17
C LEU A 400 -25.35 -14.26 -3.25
N THR A 401 -25.20 -14.04 -1.95
CA THR A 401 -26.31 -14.14 -1.00
C THR A 401 -26.83 -12.74 -0.74
N VAL A 402 -28.12 -12.50 -0.99
CA VAL A 402 -28.72 -11.16 -0.88
C VAL A 402 -30.03 -11.22 -0.13
N ASN A 403 -30.48 -10.10 0.43
CA ASN A 403 -31.83 -10.00 0.98
C ASN A 403 -32.86 -9.50 -0.03
N SER A 404 -34.13 -9.55 0.35
CA SER A 404 -35.23 -9.06 -0.50
C SER A 404 -35.12 -7.57 -0.84
N THR A 405 -34.58 -6.76 0.07
CA THR A 405 -34.35 -5.33 -0.12
C THR A 405 -33.35 -5.04 -1.25
N TYR A 406 -32.30 -5.86 -1.39
CA TYR A 406 -31.35 -5.74 -2.50
C TYR A 406 -32.06 -5.82 -3.86
N LEU A 407 -33.00 -6.75 -4.05
CA LEU A 407 -33.74 -6.87 -5.31
C LEU A 407 -34.60 -5.64 -5.64
N LEU A 408 -35.01 -4.88 -4.62
CA LEU A 408 -35.77 -3.63 -4.80
C LEU A 408 -34.87 -2.48 -5.24
N GLU A 409 -33.64 -2.41 -4.72
CA GLU A 409 -32.67 -1.38 -5.12
C GLU A 409 -31.98 -1.71 -6.45
N ARG A 410 -31.63 -2.97 -6.63
CA ARG A 410 -30.86 -3.51 -7.76
C ARG A 410 -31.68 -4.63 -8.42
N PRO A 411 -32.61 -4.30 -9.32
CA PRO A 411 -33.51 -5.27 -9.89
C PRO A 411 -32.75 -6.30 -10.73
N VAL A 412 -32.87 -7.57 -10.36
CA VAL A 412 -32.39 -8.72 -11.14
C VAL A 412 -33.52 -9.15 -12.06
N LEU A 413 -33.25 -9.31 -13.37
CA LEU A 413 -34.28 -9.68 -14.33
C LEU A 413 -34.32 -11.21 -14.52
N ASP A 414 -35.53 -11.76 -14.60
CA ASP A 414 -35.73 -13.15 -15.00
C ASP A 414 -35.49 -13.34 -16.51
N ALA A 415 -35.52 -14.58 -16.97
CA ALA A 415 -35.38 -14.93 -18.38
C ALA A 415 -36.46 -14.32 -19.31
N SER A 416 -37.51 -13.71 -18.75
CA SER A 416 -38.55 -12.97 -19.48
C SER A 416 -38.35 -11.45 -19.46
N GLY A 417 -37.24 -10.97 -18.88
CA GLY A 417 -36.91 -9.54 -18.74
C GLY A 417 -37.71 -8.84 -17.64
N ARG A 418 -38.34 -9.59 -16.72
CA ARG A 418 -39.12 -9.01 -15.62
C ARG A 418 -38.29 -8.98 -14.34
N ALA A 419 -38.39 -7.90 -13.57
CA ALA A 419 -37.73 -7.81 -12.27
C ALA A 419 -38.25 -8.90 -11.34
N VAL A 420 -37.32 -9.68 -10.77
CA VAL A 420 -37.61 -10.71 -9.78
C VAL A 420 -37.95 -10.03 -8.46
N THR A 421 -39.03 -10.47 -7.83
CA THR A 421 -39.43 -10.03 -6.49
C THR A 421 -39.56 -11.23 -5.57
N SER A 422 -39.05 -11.13 -4.34
CA SER A 422 -39.35 -12.09 -3.28
C SER A 422 -40.76 -11.87 -2.74
N ARG A 423 -41.54 -12.94 -2.55
CA ARG A 423 -42.90 -12.87 -2.01
C ARG A 423 -43.10 -13.95 -0.95
N GLY A 424 -43.33 -13.53 0.29
CA GLY A 424 -43.61 -14.45 1.39
C GLY A 424 -42.35 -15.16 1.90
N ASN A 425 -42.53 -16.38 2.41
CA ASN A 425 -41.50 -17.12 3.13
C ASN A 425 -40.71 -18.12 2.25
N GLU A 426 -40.28 -17.67 1.08
CA GLU A 426 -39.52 -18.49 0.12
C GLU A 426 -38.11 -17.95 -0.07
N VAL A 427 -37.13 -18.85 -0.14
CA VAL A 427 -35.76 -18.52 -0.57
C VAL A 427 -35.76 -18.60 -2.11
N LEU A 428 -35.31 -17.54 -2.78
CA LEU A 428 -35.20 -17.58 -4.25
C LEU A 428 -33.78 -17.98 -4.64
N LEU A 429 -33.68 -18.96 -5.53
CA LEU A 429 -32.43 -19.30 -6.18
C LEU A 429 -32.47 -18.78 -7.62
N LEU A 430 -31.72 -17.71 -7.90
CA LEU A 430 -31.62 -17.13 -9.23
C LEU A 430 -30.43 -17.76 -9.94
N VAL A 431 -30.71 -18.51 -11.01
CA VAL A 431 -29.71 -19.27 -11.76
C VAL A 431 -29.49 -18.62 -13.13
N PRO A 432 -28.26 -18.21 -13.47
CA PRO A 432 -27.93 -17.67 -14.78
C PRO A 432 -28.07 -18.72 -15.87
N ALA A 433 -28.48 -18.28 -17.07
CA ALA A 433 -28.70 -19.19 -18.21
C ALA A 433 -27.46 -20.02 -18.57
N GLY A 434 -26.25 -19.52 -18.29
CA GLY A 434 -24.99 -20.21 -18.49
C GLY A 434 -24.65 -21.29 -17.46
N LEU A 435 -25.40 -21.42 -16.36
CA LEU A 435 -25.34 -22.50 -15.37
C LEU A 435 -26.50 -23.48 -15.61
N ALA A 436 -26.53 -24.10 -16.80
CA ALA A 436 -27.55 -25.08 -17.18
C ALA A 436 -27.24 -26.51 -16.65
N GLY A 437 -26.59 -26.60 -15.49
CA GLY A 437 -26.33 -27.87 -14.79
C GLY A 437 -27.63 -28.49 -14.25
N ASP A 438 -27.47 -29.55 -13.44
CA ASP A 438 -28.61 -30.15 -12.74
C ASP A 438 -29.21 -29.14 -11.75
N THR A 439 -30.32 -28.53 -12.15
CA THR A 439 -31.03 -27.52 -11.35
C THR A 439 -31.48 -28.08 -10.02
N ASP A 440 -31.75 -29.39 -9.94
CA ASP A 440 -32.15 -30.01 -8.68
C ASP A 440 -30.96 -30.06 -7.70
N THR A 441 -29.75 -30.33 -8.21
CA THR A 441 -28.53 -30.29 -7.41
C THR A 441 -28.23 -28.87 -6.90
N LEU A 442 -28.44 -27.83 -7.72
CA LEU A 442 -28.28 -26.42 -7.30
C LEU A 442 -29.32 -26.00 -6.26
N VAL A 443 -30.56 -26.45 -6.41
CA VAL A 443 -31.63 -26.22 -5.43
C VAL A 443 -31.32 -26.93 -4.11
N ASP A 444 -30.86 -28.17 -4.16
CA ASP A 444 -30.47 -28.93 -2.96
C ASP A 444 -29.26 -28.30 -2.27
N LEU A 445 -28.32 -27.75 -3.04
CA LEU A 445 -27.17 -27.03 -2.52
C LEU A 445 -27.57 -25.73 -1.79
N ALA A 446 -28.42 -24.91 -2.42
CA ALA A 446 -28.98 -23.72 -1.78
C ALA A 446 -29.80 -24.09 -0.52
N ARG A 447 -30.56 -25.19 -0.55
CA ARG A 447 -31.30 -25.69 0.61
C ARG A 447 -30.36 -26.09 1.74
N ARG A 448 -29.33 -26.90 1.48
CA ARG A 448 -28.33 -27.33 2.48
C ARG A 448 -27.62 -26.15 3.12
N GLN A 449 -27.34 -25.10 2.33
CA GLN A 449 -26.75 -23.88 2.87
C GLN A 449 -27.70 -23.20 3.86
N VAL A 450 -28.95 -22.96 3.47
CA VAL A 450 -29.94 -22.35 4.36
C VAL A 450 -30.16 -23.22 5.60
N GLU A 451 -30.21 -24.54 5.46
CA GLU A 451 -30.28 -25.47 6.60
C GLU A 451 -29.08 -25.34 7.54
N SER A 452 -27.86 -25.17 7.00
CA SER A 452 -26.66 -24.97 7.82
C SER A 452 -26.71 -23.67 8.60
N GLU A 453 -27.23 -22.59 8.01
CA GLU A 453 -27.40 -21.30 8.68
C GLU A 453 -28.48 -21.37 9.78
N LEU A 454 -29.59 -22.05 9.50
CA LEU A 454 -30.64 -22.28 10.49
C LEU A 454 -30.16 -23.14 11.66
N TYR A 455 -29.29 -24.12 11.41
CA TYR A 455 -28.65 -24.92 12.45
C TYR A 455 -27.72 -24.07 13.32
N LEU A 456 -26.92 -23.17 12.72
CA LEU A 456 -26.09 -22.22 13.46
C LEU A 456 -26.94 -21.27 14.31
N ARG A 457 -28.07 -20.82 13.78
CA ARG A 457 -29.05 -20.03 14.54
C ARG A 457 -29.58 -20.82 15.73
N GLU A 458 -30.07 -22.04 15.53
CA GLU A 458 -30.58 -22.91 16.60
C GLU A 458 -29.53 -23.14 17.70
N LEU A 459 -28.26 -23.35 17.33
CA LEU A 459 -27.16 -23.44 18.30
C LEU A 459 -26.92 -22.14 19.07
N SER A 460 -27.10 -21.00 18.42
CA SER A 460 -26.82 -19.68 19.01
C SER A 460 -27.93 -19.18 19.94
N ASN A 461 -29.20 -19.40 19.62
CA ASN A 461 -30.33 -18.81 20.33
C ASN A 461 -31.41 -19.82 20.78
N GLY A 462 -31.28 -21.11 20.43
CA GLY A 462 -32.23 -22.15 20.79
C GLY A 462 -33.54 -22.11 20.01
N GLU A 463 -33.65 -21.29 18.96
CA GLU A 463 -34.86 -21.18 18.14
C GLU A 463 -34.78 -22.12 16.95
N THR A 464 -35.59 -23.18 16.96
CA THR A 464 -35.78 -24.05 15.79
C THR A 464 -36.74 -23.36 14.81
N ALA A 465 -36.27 -23.07 13.60
CA ALA A 465 -37.08 -22.51 12.52
C ALA A 465 -37.30 -23.54 11.41
N GLU A 466 -38.47 -23.47 10.76
CA GLU A 466 -38.75 -24.32 9.59
C GLU A 466 -37.91 -23.87 8.39
N VAL A 467 -37.38 -24.85 7.65
CA VAL A 467 -36.60 -24.62 6.42
C VAL A 467 -37.52 -24.01 5.35
N PRO A 468 -37.24 -22.79 4.87
CA PRO A 468 -38.02 -22.17 3.80
C PRO A 468 -38.01 -23.00 2.52
N THR A 469 -39.09 -22.93 1.74
CA THR A 469 -39.10 -23.55 0.41
C THR A 469 -38.18 -22.78 -0.53
N VAL A 470 -37.33 -23.49 -1.27
CA VAL A 470 -36.45 -22.89 -2.29
C VAL A 470 -37.17 -22.87 -3.63
N ARG A 471 -37.37 -21.68 -4.20
CA ARG A 471 -37.94 -21.48 -5.55
C ARG A 471 -36.84 -21.06 -6.53
N LEU A 472 -36.66 -21.87 -7.57
CA LEU A 472 -35.73 -21.57 -8.65
C LEU A 472 -36.34 -20.58 -9.65
N VAL A 473 -35.56 -19.58 -10.03
CA VAL A 473 -35.85 -18.63 -11.10
C VAL A 473 -34.64 -18.53 -12.02
N ARG A 474 -34.85 -18.55 -13.34
CA ARG A 474 -33.76 -18.33 -14.28
C ARG A 474 -33.59 -16.85 -14.57
N THR A 475 -32.36 -16.34 -14.58
CA THR A 475 -32.06 -14.95 -14.90
C THR A 475 -31.73 -14.77 -16.38
N GLU A 476 -31.89 -13.53 -16.86
CA GLU A 476 -31.41 -13.13 -18.19
C GLU A 476 -29.87 -13.21 -18.25
N PRO A 477 -29.27 -13.67 -19.36
CA PRO A 477 -27.83 -13.71 -19.50
C PRO A 477 -27.20 -12.30 -19.63
N GLY A 478 -25.96 -12.17 -19.16
CA GLY A 478 -25.14 -10.96 -19.26
C GLY A 478 -25.46 -9.89 -18.22
N GLN A 479 -26.14 -10.23 -17.12
CA GLN A 479 -26.43 -9.27 -16.06
C GLN A 479 -25.22 -9.02 -15.18
N ARG A 480 -24.89 -7.74 -14.95
CA ARG A 480 -23.87 -7.32 -13.98
C ARG A 480 -24.56 -6.86 -12.70
N LEU A 481 -24.28 -7.55 -11.59
CA LEU A 481 -24.88 -7.28 -10.28
C LEU A 481 -23.87 -6.60 -9.37
N PHE A 482 -24.28 -5.52 -8.72
CA PHE A 482 -23.42 -4.67 -7.88
C PHE A 482 -23.31 -5.22 -6.45
N THR A 483 -22.10 -5.37 -5.94
CA THR A 483 -21.83 -6.03 -4.65
C THR A 483 -21.52 -5.08 -3.51
N TYR A 484 -21.48 -3.77 -3.77
CA TYR A 484 -21.07 -2.75 -2.79
C TYR A 484 -19.65 -2.99 -2.21
N LEU A 485 -18.78 -3.77 -2.89
CA LEU A 485 -17.40 -4.14 -2.47
C LEU A 485 -17.32 -4.74 -1.06
N ASN A 486 -18.12 -5.76 -0.82
CA ASN A 486 -18.32 -6.41 0.48
C ASN A 486 -17.23 -7.42 0.91
N GLN A 487 -16.00 -7.36 0.37
CA GLN A 487 -14.86 -8.17 0.83
C GLN A 487 -13.52 -7.41 0.81
N VAL A 488 -12.69 -7.81 1.77
CA VAL A 488 -11.42 -7.27 2.32
C VAL A 488 -10.26 -7.14 1.31
N SER A 489 -10.47 -7.31 0.00
CA SER A 489 -9.42 -7.08 -0.99
C SER A 489 -9.75 -5.88 -1.87
N ASP A 490 -8.88 -4.87 -1.82
CA ASP A 490 -8.92 -3.62 -2.60
C ASP A 490 -9.09 -3.82 -4.14
N ASP A 491 -8.90 -5.05 -4.62
CA ASP A 491 -8.64 -5.40 -6.02
C ASP A 491 -9.84 -5.98 -6.79
N GLN A 492 -11.02 -6.12 -6.18
CA GLN A 492 -12.16 -6.76 -6.85
C GLN A 492 -13.05 -5.79 -7.64
N ASP A 493 -13.59 -6.25 -8.79
CA ASP A 493 -14.68 -5.56 -9.50
C ASP A 493 -15.89 -5.43 -8.54
N PRO A 494 -16.46 -4.24 -8.33
CA PRO A 494 -17.72 -4.07 -7.61
C PRO A 494 -18.91 -4.77 -8.25
N PHE A 495 -18.74 -5.35 -9.44
CA PHE A 495 -19.74 -6.13 -10.13
C PHE A 495 -19.37 -7.60 -10.23
N VAL A 496 -20.40 -8.43 -10.25
CA VAL A 496 -20.30 -9.83 -10.65
C VAL A 496 -21.21 -10.07 -11.85
N THR A 497 -20.66 -10.70 -12.88
CA THR A 497 -21.42 -11.01 -14.10
C THR A 497 -22.03 -12.39 -14.02
N ASP A 498 -23.33 -12.49 -14.21
CA ASP A 498 -24.10 -13.74 -14.17
C ASP A 498 -23.79 -14.63 -12.94
N PRO A 499 -23.85 -14.12 -11.69
CA PRO A 499 -23.67 -14.95 -10.50
C PRO A 499 -24.87 -15.85 -10.25
N LEU A 500 -24.64 -16.93 -9.50
CA LEU A 500 -25.71 -17.63 -8.80
C LEU A 500 -26.19 -16.75 -7.63
N VAL A 501 -27.48 -16.43 -7.52
CA VAL A 501 -27.98 -15.55 -6.45
C VAL A 501 -28.93 -16.30 -5.51
N VAL A 502 -28.62 -16.32 -4.22
CA VAL A 502 -29.48 -16.84 -3.15
C VAL A 502 -30.14 -15.65 -2.47
N VAL A 503 -31.44 -15.51 -2.64
CA VAL A 503 -32.23 -14.40 -2.06
C VAL A 503 -32.92 -14.90 -0.79
N LEU A 504 -32.56 -14.30 0.34
CA LEU A 504 -33.13 -14.60 1.63
C LEU A 504 -34.44 -13.83 1.85
N PRO A 505 -35.48 -14.48 2.39
CA PRO A 505 -36.75 -13.81 2.69
C PRO A 505 -36.65 -12.96 3.96
N ALA A 506 -37.15 -11.72 3.92
CA ALA A 506 -37.24 -10.87 5.11
C ALA A 506 -38.20 -11.43 6.19
N SER A 507 -39.12 -12.32 5.80
CA SER A 507 -40.11 -12.90 6.73
C SER A 507 -39.57 -14.06 7.57
N ALA A 508 -38.46 -14.69 7.18
CA ALA A 508 -37.81 -15.74 7.97
C ALA A 508 -36.35 -15.36 8.24
N PRO A 509 -35.99 -15.11 9.52
CA PRO A 509 -34.62 -14.81 9.87
C PRO A 509 -33.74 -16.06 9.70
N VAL A 510 -32.93 -16.09 8.65
CA VAL A 510 -32.02 -17.21 8.37
C VAL A 510 -30.77 -17.14 9.24
N PHE A 511 -30.20 -15.95 9.42
CA PHE A 511 -28.98 -15.73 10.18
C PHE A 511 -29.25 -15.50 11.66
N ALA A 512 -28.35 -15.96 12.53
CA ALA A 512 -28.34 -15.61 13.95
C ALA A 512 -27.89 -14.15 14.16
N PRO A 513 -28.29 -13.50 15.27
CA PRO A 513 -27.81 -12.16 15.62
C PRO A 513 -26.29 -12.00 15.59
N THR A 514 -25.55 -12.99 16.11
CA THR A 514 -24.07 -13.01 16.10
C THR A 514 -23.47 -13.09 14.69
N GLN A 515 -24.21 -13.59 13.71
CA GLN A 515 -23.77 -13.57 12.32
C GLN A 515 -24.03 -12.20 11.69
N TRP A 516 -25.13 -11.54 12.05
CA TRP A 516 -25.36 -10.15 11.63
C TRP A 516 -24.28 -9.20 12.12
N SER A 517 -23.78 -9.35 13.35
CA SER A 517 -22.63 -8.55 13.82
C SER A 517 -21.35 -8.85 13.04
N ALA A 518 -21.08 -10.12 12.71
CA ALA A 518 -19.94 -10.48 11.86
C ALA A 518 -20.06 -9.89 10.45
N TYR A 519 -21.25 -9.93 9.86
CA TYR A 519 -21.53 -9.31 8.56
C TYR A 519 -21.47 -7.78 8.59
N LEU A 520 -21.87 -7.17 9.71
CA LEU A 520 -21.71 -5.74 9.93
C LEU A 520 -20.23 -5.35 9.97
N SER A 521 -19.41 -6.10 10.72
CA SER A 521 -17.96 -5.86 10.84
C SER A 521 -17.20 -6.00 9.52
N THR A 522 -17.73 -6.80 8.59
CA THR A 522 -17.14 -7.06 7.27
C THR A 522 -17.75 -6.21 6.16
N GLY A 523 -18.66 -5.29 6.48
CA GLY A 523 -19.26 -4.36 5.52
C GLY A 523 -20.27 -4.97 4.55
N LYS A 524 -20.82 -6.14 4.89
CA LYS A 524 -21.84 -6.83 4.08
C LYS A 524 -23.26 -6.28 4.31
N VAL A 525 -23.42 -5.41 5.30
CA VAL A 525 -24.69 -4.82 5.73
C VAL A 525 -24.65 -3.32 5.43
N ILE A 526 -25.52 -2.88 4.53
CA ILE A 526 -25.63 -1.48 4.10
C ILE A 526 -26.98 -0.91 4.56
N PHE A 527 -26.97 0.29 5.14
CA PHE A 527 -28.17 1.03 5.50
C PHE A 527 -28.42 2.15 4.50
N LYS A 528 -29.68 2.49 4.23
CA LYS A 528 -30.05 3.39 3.13
C LYS A 528 -29.99 4.88 3.43
N ASP A 529 -30.01 5.25 4.71
CA ASP A 529 -30.10 6.65 5.13
C ASP A 529 -29.32 6.88 6.41
N LYS A 530 -28.28 7.70 6.32
CA LYS A 530 -27.43 8.07 7.46
C LYS A 530 -28.22 8.62 8.65
N ALA A 531 -29.00 9.68 8.43
CA ALA A 531 -29.67 10.40 9.50
C ALA A 531 -30.71 9.52 10.20
N ARG A 532 -31.40 8.66 9.43
CA ARG A 532 -32.35 7.70 9.98
C ARG A 532 -31.65 6.60 10.77
N THR A 533 -30.51 6.10 10.29
CA THR A 533 -29.70 5.11 10.98
C THR A 533 -29.15 5.66 12.29
N GLU A 534 -28.59 6.87 12.29
CA GLU A 534 -28.08 7.53 13.50
C GLU A 534 -29.20 7.74 14.53
N ALA A 535 -30.35 8.27 14.11
CA ALA A 535 -31.50 8.46 14.99
C ALA A 535 -32.09 7.14 15.53
N ALA A 536 -31.92 6.03 14.80
CA ALA A 536 -32.31 4.70 15.27
C ALA A 536 -31.31 4.15 16.29
N LEU A 537 -30.01 4.28 16.03
CA LEU A 537 -28.96 3.88 16.97
C LEU A 537 -29.05 4.66 18.29
N GLU A 538 -29.38 5.96 18.24
CA GLU A 538 -29.58 6.78 19.42
C GLU A 538 -30.80 6.35 20.23
N ARG A 539 -31.94 6.16 19.55
CA ARG A 539 -33.20 5.73 20.19
C ARG A 539 -33.06 4.39 20.91
N ASP A 540 -32.28 3.47 20.32
CA ASP A 540 -32.14 2.10 20.82
C ASP A 540 -30.91 1.94 21.75
N GLU A 541 -30.24 3.04 22.11
CA GLU A 541 -29.07 3.09 23.00
C GLU A 541 -27.87 2.24 22.49
N LEU A 542 -27.70 2.14 21.17
CA LEU A 542 -26.68 1.32 20.51
C LEU A 542 -25.43 2.09 20.06
N LEU A 543 -25.46 3.41 20.16
CA LEU A 543 -24.31 4.26 19.83
C LEU A 543 -22.99 3.85 20.52
N PRO A 544 -22.96 3.35 21.77
CA PRO A 544 -21.72 2.91 22.39
C PRO A 544 -21.00 1.76 21.68
N TYR A 545 -21.73 0.97 20.89
CA TYR A 545 -21.19 -0.18 20.17
C TYR A 545 -20.75 0.16 18.74
N VAL A 546 -20.96 1.40 18.30
CA VAL A 546 -20.66 1.88 16.96
C VAL A 546 -19.50 2.88 17.04
N ALA A 547 -18.40 2.55 16.37
CA ALA A 547 -17.24 3.43 16.25
C ALA A 547 -17.50 4.56 15.25
N ASP A 548 -18.15 4.24 14.12
CA ASP A 548 -18.35 5.18 13.02
C ASP A 548 -19.60 4.84 12.21
N VAL A 549 -20.19 5.88 11.60
CA VAL A 549 -21.27 5.78 10.60
C VAL A 549 -20.78 6.48 9.33
N SER A 550 -20.15 5.72 8.45
CA SER A 550 -19.53 6.22 7.22
C SER A 550 -20.43 6.03 6.00
N GLU A 551 -20.47 7.05 5.15
CA GLU A 551 -21.10 6.94 3.84
C GLU A 551 -20.23 6.10 2.91
N ILE A 552 -20.85 5.13 2.24
CA ILE A 552 -20.12 4.16 1.39
C ILE A 552 -19.41 4.84 0.22
N GLU A 553 -20.02 5.88 -0.35
CA GLU A 553 -19.42 6.69 -1.41
C GLU A 553 -18.10 7.33 -0.95
N VAL A 554 -18.09 7.88 0.28
CA VAL A 554 -16.91 8.53 0.87
C VAL A 554 -15.83 7.49 1.17
N THR A 555 -16.19 6.36 1.77
CA THR A 555 -15.26 5.25 2.05
C THR A 555 -14.62 4.73 0.76
N ASN A 556 -15.42 4.53 -0.30
CA ASN A 556 -14.90 4.11 -1.59
C ASN A 556 -13.96 5.15 -2.22
N ALA A 557 -14.31 6.44 -2.14
CA ALA A 557 -13.48 7.50 -2.68
C ALA A 557 -12.12 7.59 -1.94
N LEU A 558 -12.11 7.41 -0.62
CA LEU A 558 -10.88 7.33 0.18
C LEU A 558 -10.02 6.12 -0.23
N GLN A 559 -10.63 4.94 -0.47
CA GLN A 559 -9.91 3.78 -1.01
C GLN A 559 -9.37 4.03 -2.43
N ALA A 560 -10.15 4.66 -3.30
CA ALA A 560 -9.71 5.01 -4.65
C ALA A 560 -8.54 5.99 -4.63
N ARG A 561 -8.54 6.94 -3.67
CA ARG A 561 -7.39 7.81 -3.40
C ARG A 561 -6.17 6.98 -2.99
N GLU A 562 -6.30 6.07 -2.03
CA GLU A 562 -5.20 5.21 -1.59
C GLU A 562 -4.58 4.41 -2.74
N ILE A 563 -5.41 3.76 -3.57
CA ILE A 563 -4.96 3.05 -4.78
C ILE A 563 -4.24 4.01 -5.74
N GLY A 564 -4.82 5.19 -6.00
CA GLY A 564 -4.19 6.20 -6.87
C GLY A 564 -2.83 6.69 -6.35
N LEU A 565 -2.66 6.75 -5.03
CA LEU A 565 -1.41 7.09 -4.37
C LEU A 565 -0.39 5.95 -4.48
N ARG A 566 -0.78 4.72 -4.20
CA ARG A 566 0.05 3.53 -4.42
C ARG A 566 0.55 3.50 -5.87
N ALA A 567 -0.35 3.68 -6.85
CA ALA A 567 -0.01 3.76 -8.27
C ALA A 567 1.03 4.87 -8.59
N ASN A 568 0.88 6.05 -8.00
CA ASN A 568 1.86 7.15 -8.14
C ASN A 568 3.24 6.75 -7.59
N ILE A 569 3.30 6.11 -6.42
CA ILE A 569 4.57 5.66 -5.84
C ILE A 569 5.20 4.58 -6.73
N TYR A 570 4.43 3.62 -7.24
CA TYR A 570 4.94 2.61 -8.17
C TYR A 570 5.46 3.24 -9.48
N ARG A 571 4.82 4.28 -10.01
CA ARG A 571 5.33 5.03 -11.18
C ARG A 571 6.66 5.70 -10.90
N LEU A 572 6.81 6.36 -9.75
CA LEU A 572 8.08 6.97 -9.33
C LEU A 572 9.17 5.91 -9.15
N ASN A 573 8.83 4.77 -8.55
CA ASN A 573 9.74 3.64 -8.40
C ASN A 573 10.17 3.07 -9.76
N LEU A 574 9.24 2.90 -10.69
CA LEU A 574 9.55 2.46 -12.05
C LEU A 574 10.52 3.44 -12.73
N LEU A 575 10.27 4.75 -12.63
CA LEU A 575 11.17 5.77 -13.18
C LEU A 575 12.58 5.65 -12.58
N ALA A 576 12.69 5.47 -11.27
CA ALA A 576 13.96 5.30 -10.59
C ALA A 576 14.68 4.00 -11.00
N VAL A 577 13.93 2.90 -11.19
CA VAL A 577 14.48 1.62 -11.68
C VAL A 577 14.98 1.74 -13.12
N LEU A 578 14.23 2.44 -13.98
CA LEU A 578 14.68 2.73 -15.35
C LEU A 578 15.93 3.60 -15.35
N ALA A 579 15.98 4.63 -14.51
CA ALA A 579 17.17 5.48 -14.35
C ALA A 579 18.39 4.68 -13.87
N ALA A 580 18.20 3.73 -12.94
CA ALA A 580 19.23 2.81 -12.47
C ALA A 580 19.73 1.86 -13.57
N LEU A 581 18.83 1.31 -14.38
CA LEU A 581 19.19 0.50 -15.55
C LEU A 581 20.00 1.31 -16.57
N VAL A 582 19.62 2.56 -16.82
CA VAL A 582 20.39 3.47 -17.68
C VAL A 582 21.77 3.76 -17.08
N ALA A 583 21.86 4.06 -15.79
CA ALA A 583 23.12 4.32 -15.11
C ALA A 583 24.08 3.12 -15.16
N THR A 584 23.57 1.91 -14.91
CA THR A 584 24.35 0.67 -15.02
C THR A 584 24.75 0.37 -16.46
N ALA A 585 23.88 0.62 -17.44
CA ALA A 585 24.20 0.48 -18.86
C ALA A 585 25.31 1.45 -19.31
N ILE A 586 25.27 2.71 -18.85
CA ILE A 586 26.34 3.69 -19.11
C ILE A 586 27.65 3.24 -18.46
N GLY A 587 27.62 2.88 -17.18
CA GLY A 587 28.79 2.41 -16.44
C GLY A 587 29.43 1.19 -17.11
N PHE A 588 28.59 0.22 -17.48
CA PHE A 588 28.99 -0.96 -18.21
C PHE A 588 29.60 -0.60 -19.58
N THR A 589 28.97 0.27 -20.36
CA THR A 589 29.45 0.70 -21.68
C THR A 589 30.83 1.37 -21.58
N VAL A 590 31.05 2.22 -20.57
CA VAL A 590 32.35 2.86 -20.34
C VAL A 590 33.44 1.82 -20.01
N VAL A 591 33.11 0.81 -19.20
CA VAL A 591 34.06 -0.25 -18.85
C VAL A 591 34.34 -1.14 -20.07
N HIS A 592 33.31 -1.49 -20.84
CA HIS A 592 33.41 -2.31 -22.04
C HIS A 592 34.24 -1.65 -23.13
N THR A 593 33.95 -0.40 -23.46
CA THR A 593 34.69 0.37 -24.48
C THR A 593 36.14 0.57 -24.09
N ARG A 594 36.44 0.82 -22.81
CA ARG A 594 37.83 0.91 -22.30
C ARG A 594 38.57 -0.42 -22.37
N ARG A 595 37.90 -1.54 -22.11
CA ARG A 595 38.51 -2.87 -22.16
C ARG A 595 38.87 -3.28 -23.57
N HIS A 596 37.96 -3.03 -24.51
CA HIS A 596 38.07 -3.49 -25.89
C HIS A 596 38.47 -2.37 -26.87
N ALA A 597 39.02 -1.26 -26.37
CA ALA A 597 39.29 -0.05 -27.16
C ALA A 597 40.04 -0.35 -28.47
N SER A 598 41.12 -1.14 -28.40
CA SER A 598 41.92 -1.48 -29.59
C SER A 598 41.17 -2.34 -30.59
N ALA A 599 40.37 -3.30 -30.12
CA ALA A 599 39.57 -4.18 -30.98
C ALA A 599 38.38 -3.42 -31.62
N ILE A 600 37.71 -2.57 -30.83
CA ILE A 600 36.62 -1.70 -31.28
C ILE A 600 37.13 -0.71 -32.32
N PHE A 601 38.31 -0.13 -32.12
CA PHE A 601 38.95 0.79 -33.05
C PHE A 601 39.33 0.11 -34.37
N ALA A 602 39.95 -1.08 -34.31
CA ALA A 602 40.26 -1.86 -35.50
C ALA A 602 38.99 -2.22 -36.28
N GLN A 603 37.95 -2.73 -35.61
CA GLN A 603 36.66 -3.04 -36.24
C GLN A 603 35.96 -1.80 -36.82
N HIS A 604 36.11 -0.63 -36.19
CA HIS A 604 35.58 0.63 -36.70
C HIS A 604 36.26 1.06 -38.00
N ILE A 605 37.60 1.01 -38.06
CA ILE A 605 38.36 1.33 -39.27
C ILE A 605 38.04 0.35 -40.40
N HIS A 606 37.83 -0.93 -40.09
CA HIS A 606 37.43 -1.94 -41.09
C HIS A 606 35.95 -1.88 -41.50
N GLY A 607 35.23 -0.80 -41.17
CA GLY A 607 33.86 -0.56 -41.64
C GLY A 607 32.79 -1.46 -41.02
N TRP A 608 33.08 -2.13 -39.88
CA TRP A 608 32.06 -2.94 -39.23
C TRP A 608 30.94 -2.05 -38.69
N SER A 609 29.69 -2.42 -38.98
CA SER A 609 28.52 -1.75 -38.43
C SER A 609 28.50 -1.83 -36.89
N PHE A 610 27.84 -0.87 -36.26
CA PHE A 610 27.74 -0.79 -34.79
C PHE A 610 27.17 -2.08 -34.20
N LEU A 611 26.09 -2.61 -34.80
CA LEU A 611 25.43 -3.83 -34.35
C LEU A 611 26.36 -5.04 -34.40
N ARG A 612 27.13 -5.20 -35.49
CA ARG A 612 28.11 -6.30 -35.64
C ARG A 612 29.30 -6.17 -34.70
N ARG A 613 29.64 -4.96 -34.27
CA ARG A 613 30.71 -4.70 -33.30
C ARG A 613 30.33 -5.11 -31.87
N HIS A 614 29.06 -4.89 -31.51
CA HIS A 614 28.55 -5.09 -30.15
C HIS A 614 27.54 -6.25 -30.01
N TRP A 615 27.37 -7.08 -31.04
CA TRP A 615 26.32 -8.10 -31.10
C TRP A 615 26.32 -9.08 -29.91
N ARG A 616 27.49 -9.48 -29.42
CA ARG A 616 27.60 -10.41 -28.26
C ARG A 616 26.98 -9.83 -27.01
N LEU A 617 27.10 -8.51 -26.87
CA LEU A 617 26.59 -7.75 -25.74
C LEU A 617 25.06 -7.67 -25.81
N LEU A 618 24.56 -7.31 -26.99
CA LEU A 618 23.13 -7.29 -27.28
C LEU A 618 22.51 -8.68 -27.13
N ALA A 619 23.18 -9.74 -27.58
CA ALA A 619 22.69 -11.11 -27.47
C ALA A 619 22.58 -11.56 -26.01
N ILE A 620 23.55 -11.24 -25.15
CA ILE A 620 23.47 -11.56 -23.71
C ILE A 620 22.31 -10.82 -23.05
N ASP A 621 22.17 -9.52 -23.34
CA ASP A 621 21.08 -8.71 -22.79
C ASP A 621 19.71 -9.22 -23.28
N SER A 622 19.58 -9.57 -24.56
CA SER A 622 18.37 -10.14 -25.15
C SER A 622 18.01 -11.50 -24.57
N VAL A 623 18.97 -12.42 -24.42
CA VAL A 623 18.74 -13.73 -23.81
C VAL A 623 18.30 -13.58 -22.37
N LEU A 624 18.93 -12.66 -21.62
CA LEU A 624 18.58 -12.45 -20.22
C LEU A 624 17.17 -11.87 -20.07
N LEU A 625 16.83 -10.83 -20.83
CA LEU A 625 15.48 -10.25 -20.85
C LEU A 625 14.44 -11.30 -21.24
N THR A 626 14.72 -12.10 -22.26
CA THR A 626 13.82 -13.17 -22.72
C THR A 626 13.65 -14.24 -21.64
N ALA A 627 14.72 -14.66 -20.97
CA ALA A 627 14.66 -15.69 -19.92
C ALA A 627 13.85 -15.21 -18.71
N VAL A 628 14.02 -13.96 -18.29
CA VAL A 628 13.25 -13.39 -17.17
C VAL A 628 11.78 -13.22 -17.58
N ALA A 629 11.51 -12.71 -18.78
CA ALA A 629 10.14 -12.57 -19.30
C ALA A 629 9.43 -13.92 -19.44
N LEU A 630 10.10 -14.95 -19.99
CA LEU A 630 9.53 -16.29 -20.11
C LEU A 630 9.27 -16.92 -18.74
N ARG A 631 10.16 -16.71 -17.77
CA ARG A 631 9.94 -17.18 -16.40
C ARG A 631 8.76 -16.47 -15.74
N TRP A 632 8.63 -15.17 -15.96
CA TRP A 632 7.47 -14.40 -15.50
C TRP A 632 6.18 -14.94 -16.11
N VAL A 633 6.11 -15.13 -17.43
CA VAL A 633 4.95 -15.73 -18.12
C VAL A 633 4.65 -17.15 -17.62
N ALA A 634 5.68 -17.96 -17.36
CA ALA A 634 5.49 -19.31 -16.84
C ALA A 634 4.93 -19.29 -15.41
N GLN A 635 5.41 -18.36 -14.57
CA GLN A 635 4.94 -18.20 -13.20
C GLN A 635 3.49 -17.69 -13.15
N THR A 636 3.15 -16.67 -13.94
CA THR A 636 1.77 -16.16 -14.01
C THR A 636 0.81 -17.25 -14.44
N ARG A 637 1.14 -18.03 -15.48
CA ARG A 637 0.33 -19.18 -15.90
C ARG A 637 0.21 -20.26 -14.83
N SER A 638 1.30 -20.59 -14.13
CA SER A 638 1.27 -21.62 -13.08
C SER A 638 0.46 -21.23 -11.86
N ALA A 639 0.29 -19.92 -11.64
CA ALA A 639 -0.50 -19.38 -10.55
C ALA A 639 -1.98 -19.19 -10.91
N GLY A 640 -2.42 -19.70 -12.07
CA GLY A 640 -3.82 -19.60 -12.52
C GLY A 640 -4.22 -18.25 -13.10
N TYR A 641 -3.25 -17.35 -13.37
CA TYR A 641 -3.52 -16.04 -13.94
C TYR A 641 -3.90 -16.14 -15.42
N ASP A 642 -5.13 -15.76 -15.76
CA ASP A 642 -5.49 -15.48 -17.14
C ASP A 642 -5.19 -14.00 -17.44
N PRO A 643 -4.22 -13.67 -18.33
CA PRO A 643 -3.93 -12.28 -18.70
C PRO A 643 -5.10 -11.56 -19.39
N MET A 644 -6.21 -12.25 -19.71
CA MET A 644 -7.46 -11.68 -20.20
C MET A 644 -8.48 -11.36 -19.09
N GLN A 645 -8.23 -11.75 -17.83
CA GLN A 645 -9.06 -11.45 -16.67
C GLN A 645 -8.23 -10.75 -15.59
N PRO A 646 -8.12 -9.40 -15.65
CA PRO A 646 -7.29 -8.62 -14.72
C PRO A 646 -7.82 -8.56 -13.27
N GLU A 647 -9.03 -9.08 -13.01
CA GLU A 647 -9.76 -8.91 -11.74
C GLU A 647 -9.34 -9.85 -10.61
N VAL A 648 -8.55 -10.90 -10.89
CA VAL A 648 -8.05 -11.85 -9.89
C VAL A 648 -6.54 -11.93 -9.98
N ALA A 649 -5.86 -10.82 -9.67
CA ALA A 649 -4.47 -10.87 -9.30
C ALA A 649 -4.41 -11.19 -7.79
N PRO A 650 -3.85 -12.34 -7.38
CA PRO A 650 -3.56 -12.60 -5.98
C PRO A 650 -2.56 -11.58 -5.45
N GLU A 651 -2.58 -11.38 -4.14
CA GLU A 651 -1.75 -10.37 -3.50
C GLU A 651 -0.29 -10.41 -4.00
N PRO A 652 0.28 -9.26 -4.41
CA PRO A 652 1.62 -9.19 -4.95
C PRO A 652 2.70 -9.74 -4.00
N SER A 653 2.41 -9.80 -2.69
CA SER A 653 3.25 -10.40 -1.65
C SER A 653 3.50 -11.91 -1.86
N ALA A 654 2.49 -12.66 -2.33
CA ALA A 654 2.57 -14.10 -2.54
C ALA A 654 3.36 -14.47 -3.81
N TRP A 655 3.45 -13.56 -4.78
CA TRP A 655 3.89 -13.84 -6.15
C TRP A 655 5.27 -13.32 -6.48
N ILE A 656 5.84 -12.45 -5.65
CA ILE A 656 7.04 -11.70 -6.03
C ILE A 656 8.21 -12.12 -5.13
N PRO A 657 8.83 -13.30 -5.35
CA PRO A 657 10.18 -13.53 -4.86
C PRO A 657 11.18 -12.74 -5.71
N TRP A 658 10.81 -11.87 -6.65
CA TRP A 658 11.77 -11.13 -7.48
C TRP A 658 12.76 -10.27 -6.69
N PRO A 659 12.36 -9.57 -5.61
CA PRO A 659 13.31 -8.95 -4.70
C PRO A 659 14.12 -10.00 -3.94
N ALA A 660 13.53 -11.11 -3.51
CA ALA A 660 14.24 -12.22 -2.87
C ALA A 660 15.25 -12.92 -3.82
N ILE A 661 14.96 -12.98 -5.11
CA ILE A 661 15.80 -13.51 -6.19
C ILE A 661 16.86 -12.48 -6.53
N GLY A 662 16.52 -11.19 -6.54
CA GLY A 662 17.47 -10.09 -6.68
C GLY A 662 18.46 -10.03 -5.53
N THR A 663 17.99 -10.19 -4.29
CA THR A 663 18.82 -10.24 -3.06
C THR A 663 19.61 -11.55 -2.98
N SER A 664 19.03 -12.69 -3.33
CA SER A 664 19.75 -13.97 -3.38
C SER A 664 20.80 -13.97 -4.49
N ALA A 665 20.49 -13.41 -5.66
CA ALA A 665 21.46 -13.20 -6.73
C ALA A 665 22.56 -12.24 -6.27
N LEU A 666 22.22 -11.16 -5.55
CA LEU A 666 23.17 -10.23 -4.95
C LEU A 666 24.09 -10.91 -3.93
N LEU A 667 23.55 -11.65 -2.97
CA LEU A 667 24.32 -12.36 -1.94
C LEU A 667 25.24 -13.41 -2.58
N LEU A 668 24.72 -14.16 -3.55
CA LEU A 668 25.50 -15.08 -4.36
C LEU A 668 26.60 -14.33 -5.14
N TRP A 669 26.30 -13.17 -5.72
CA TRP A 669 27.27 -12.37 -6.48
C TRP A 669 28.35 -11.74 -5.61
N VAL A 670 28.01 -11.23 -4.43
CA VAL A 670 28.97 -10.73 -3.44
C VAL A 670 29.85 -11.87 -2.96
N ALA A 671 29.26 -13.04 -2.67
CA ALA A 671 30.01 -14.25 -2.33
C ALA A 671 30.95 -14.68 -3.47
N LEU A 672 30.49 -14.67 -4.72
CA LEU A 672 31.32 -14.99 -5.90
C LEU A 672 32.42 -13.96 -6.15
N ALA A 673 32.17 -12.67 -5.89
CA ALA A 673 33.19 -11.63 -5.98
C ALA A 673 34.27 -11.85 -4.92
N VAL A 674 33.88 -12.11 -3.67
CA VAL A 674 34.79 -12.42 -2.55
C VAL A 674 35.57 -13.72 -2.80
N LEU A 675 34.91 -14.76 -3.30
CA LEU A 675 35.53 -16.04 -3.64
C LEU A 675 36.51 -15.91 -4.82
N GLY A 676 36.14 -15.14 -5.85
CA GLY A 676 37.01 -14.83 -6.98
C GLY A 676 38.27 -14.08 -6.55
N LEU A 677 38.14 -13.15 -5.60
CA LEU A 677 39.28 -12.46 -4.97
C LEU A 677 40.14 -13.43 -4.13
N HIS A 678 39.52 -14.40 -3.44
CA HIS A 678 40.22 -15.40 -2.64
C HIS A 678 40.98 -16.45 -3.48
N LEU A 679 40.42 -16.87 -4.61
CA LEU A 679 41.07 -17.82 -5.54
C LEU A 679 42.29 -17.20 -6.24
N ILE A 680 42.27 -15.89 -6.49
CA ILE A 680 43.42 -15.15 -7.03
C ILE A 680 44.56 -15.06 -6.03
N ARG A 681 44.25 -14.97 -4.73
CA ARG A 681 45.25 -15.04 -3.66
C ARG A 681 46.03 -16.36 -3.69
N ARG A 682 45.37 -17.49 -4.00
CA ARG A 682 46.05 -18.79 -4.13
C ARG A 682 46.93 -18.86 -5.39
N ARG A 683 46.41 -18.44 -6.55
CA ARG A 683 47.17 -18.45 -7.82
C ARG A 683 48.33 -17.46 -7.93
N ALA A 684 48.43 -16.48 -7.04
CA ALA A 684 49.57 -15.57 -6.97
C ALA A 684 50.58 -15.97 -5.88
N ALA A 685 50.23 -16.95 -5.05
CA ALA A 685 51.11 -17.56 -4.05
C ALA A 685 51.78 -18.85 -4.57
N ASP A 686 51.17 -19.48 -5.58
CA ASP A 686 51.76 -20.50 -6.46
C ASP A 686 52.44 -19.83 -7.67
#